data_AF-A0A662F5R2-F1
#
_entry.id   AF-A0A662F5R2-F1
#
_cell.length_a   1.000
_cell.length_b   1.000
_cell.length_c   1.000
_cell.angle_alpha   90.00
_cell.angle_beta   90.00
_cell.angle_gamma   90.00
#
_symmetry.space_group_name_H-M   'P 1'
#
loop_
_entity.id
_entity.type
_entity.pdbx_description
1 polymer ?
#
loop_
_entity_poly.entity_id
_entity_poly.type
_entity_poly.pdbx_seq_one_letter_code
_entity_poly.pdbx_strand_id
1 'polypeptide(L)'
;TPLDRDYGRPTPEDVSTNDVGIGVKDIGWGLPMGIGAVGLQDIAAKIRQGAGALEIQFPGAGAGQRTAQTPGMYGKEHRQALKELAEIAEVNLTTHSSFGIAGLSGMDRYGNFSPEYKKFALSEIKRAIDFAADVADGGPVVVHSGEFPRPISDEPWARDPKAPDGYRFIAYKEEPESAVIGIVDKRTGRVFHQVRKGVEVATPKWKVAEKDYTYVAEADYPRLGIRKGDLVHVKKGDYIDYWGRKVAPEDRVPDYDPETGRFKIEMKTWQDFVREAEEINKEKAAKLGRPLRYDEMVLPEEVYIKSTLAVNEAHAKGWALEYARYFDRYVNELRKLEKAYALWKEIEEKTPPEKRYKLAVGPARSELERLGIVPEEKKLPTELIEEQMRLIKREIEHAREASTAQEQQAKDAEMMRKYAESSRKYALRESYEGYAEAGIAAWEATRRKKTKRPIVIAIENLYPENYGGHPEELRNLVKNARKVMEDMLVKRGLSRKEAREAAKTHIKITLDTGHLNMWRKYWHDDPKKSVDENDAEFKKWMLKEVEKLAKEDMIGNVHLSDNFGYQDEHLIPGTGTAPIKEIVETLRKHGYKGPLTVEAGAAATTEPADIVGLYKTWRLFGSPVYAAHYLPHFAPKRTWTEIQYSYFGQTQPPYFIVGPYAPSEDWTLWSRVPLE
;
A
#
# COMPACT_ATOMS: atom_id res chain seq x y z
N THR A 1 29.70 42.64 38.59
CA THR A 1 30.67 42.06 37.62
C THR A 1 30.24 42.48 36.21
N PRO A 2 31.13 42.54 35.19
CA PRO A 2 30.75 42.97 33.84
C PRO A 2 29.79 42.04 33.09
N LEU A 3 29.15 41.09 33.79
CA LEU A 3 28.24 40.07 33.27
C LEU A 3 26.77 40.34 33.63
N ASP A 4 26.46 41.39 34.40
CA ASP A 4 25.08 41.79 34.74
C ASP A 4 24.50 42.82 33.74
N ARG A 5 24.79 42.68 32.45
CA ARG A 5 23.96 43.33 31.43
C ARG A 5 22.81 42.39 31.15
N ASP A 6 21.62 42.78 31.62
CA ASP A 6 20.35 42.15 31.27
C ASP A 6 20.19 42.22 29.74
N TYR A 7 20.71 41.21 29.06
CA TYR A 7 20.56 41.02 27.63
C TYR A 7 19.09 40.68 27.42
N GLY A 8 18.28 41.70 27.14
CA GLY A 8 16.86 41.54 26.87
C GLY A 8 16.62 40.37 25.91
N ARG A 9 15.75 39.44 26.30
CA ARG A 9 15.38 38.30 25.46
C ARG A 9 14.79 38.86 24.15
N PRO A 10 15.26 38.40 22.97
CA PRO A 10 14.71 38.86 21.70
C PRO A 10 13.20 38.62 21.68
N THR A 11 12.45 39.62 21.24
CA THR A 11 11.00 39.52 21.07
C THR A 11 10.68 38.80 19.76
N PRO A 12 9.50 38.16 19.61
CA PRO A 12 9.10 37.55 18.35
C PRO A 12 9.17 38.50 17.14
N GLU A 13 9.02 39.81 17.38
CA GLU A 13 9.11 40.87 16.38
C GLU A 13 10.54 41.12 15.88
N ASP A 14 11.54 40.85 16.73
CA ASP A 14 12.96 41.01 16.37
C ASP A 14 13.43 39.93 15.39
N VAL A 15 12.92 38.69 15.54
CA VAL A 15 13.33 37.49 14.76
C VAL A 15 12.43 37.15 13.58
N SER A 16 11.32 37.86 13.38
CA SER A 16 10.36 37.62 12.30
C SER A 16 10.86 38.17 10.95
N THR A 17 10.58 37.43 9.87
CA THR A 17 10.95 37.82 8.50
C THR A 17 10.12 38.97 7.91
N ASN A 18 9.14 39.51 8.64
CA ASN A 18 8.13 40.49 8.18
C ASN A 18 7.24 40.05 6.99
N ASP A 19 7.68 39.11 6.14
CA ASP A 19 6.96 38.66 4.95
C ASP A 19 5.88 37.62 5.27
N VAL A 20 6.24 36.57 6.01
CA VAL A 20 5.40 35.37 6.21
C VAL A 20 5.22 34.98 7.69
N GLY A 21 5.72 35.82 8.60
CA GLY A 21 5.60 35.61 10.04
C GLY A 21 6.41 34.42 10.57
N ILE A 22 7.47 34.02 9.86
CA ILE A 22 8.40 32.95 10.26
C ILE A 22 9.65 33.61 10.84
N GLY A 23 10.24 33.03 11.87
CA GLY A 23 11.58 33.42 12.34
C GLY A 23 12.61 32.31 12.22
N VAL A 24 13.86 32.63 12.55
CA VAL A 24 14.98 31.67 12.57
C VAL A 24 14.67 30.44 13.44
N LYS A 25 13.93 30.62 14.55
CA LYS A 25 13.54 29.54 15.47
C LYS A 25 12.44 28.62 14.93
N ASP A 26 11.67 29.05 13.93
CA ASP A 26 10.60 28.24 13.33
C ASP A 26 11.12 27.22 12.31
N ILE A 27 12.30 27.48 11.75
CA ILE A 27 12.91 26.66 10.70
C ILE A 27 13.93 25.71 11.36
N GLY A 28 13.60 24.42 11.32
CA GLY A 28 14.43 23.34 11.81
C GLY A 28 15.26 22.67 10.73
N TRP A 29 16.06 21.69 11.14
CA TRP A 29 16.95 20.96 10.24
C TRP A 29 16.85 19.45 10.48
N GLY A 30 16.64 18.69 9.40
CA GLY A 30 16.67 17.24 9.39
C GLY A 30 18.09 16.70 9.55
N LEU A 31 18.28 15.79 10.52
CA LEU A 31 19.55 15.15 10.81
C LEU A 31 19.46 13.63 10.63
N PRO A 32 19.77 13.11 9.42
CA PRO A 32 19.89 11.68 9.18
C PRO A 32 21.03 11.07 10.00
N MET A 33 20.69 10.30 11.03
CA MET A 33 21.67 9.74 11.96
C MET A 33 22.54 8.66 11.29
N GLY A 34 23.85 8.85 11.33
CA GLY A 34 24.87 8.07 10.64
C GLY A 34 25.35 8.70 9.32
N ILE A 35 24.66 9.71 8.80
CA ILE A 35 25.02 10.43 7.57
C ILE A 35 25.25 11.91 7.87
N GLY A 36 24.22 12.63 8.36
CA GLY A 36 24.28 14.05 8.72
C GLY A 36 24.75 14.33 10.15
N ALA A 37 24.65 13.33 11.05
CA ALA A 37 25.24 13.37 12.39
C ALA A 37 25.51 11.95 12.89
N VAL A 38 26.69 11.68 13.45
CA VAL A 38 27.07 10.32 13.91
C VAL A 38 26.76 10.12 15.40
N GLY A 39 26.73 11.18 16.19
CA GLY A 39 26.42 11.10 17.63
C GLY A 39 26.19 12.45 18.31
N LEU A 40 26.23 12.45 19.64
CA LEU A 40 25.88 13.60 20.48
C LEU A 40 26.72 14.86 20.19
N GLN A 41 28.01 14.70 19.91
CA GLN A 41 28.90 15.82 19.63
C GLN A 41 28.53 16.55 18.33
N ASP A 42 28.15 15.80 17.30
CA ASP A 42 27.71 16.37 16.02
C ASP A 42 26.38 17.09 16.18
N ILE A 43 25.43 16.49 16.93
CA ILE A 43 24.15 17.15 17.25
C ILE A 43 24.41 18.45 18.02
N ALA A 44 25.30 18.44 19.02
CA ALA A 44 25.69 19.65 19.74
C ALA A 44 26.35 20.69 18.83
N ALA A 45 27.13 20.27 17.84
CA ALA A 45 27.70 21.16 16.84
C ALA A 45 26.61 21.80 15.96
N LYS A 46 25.61 21.03 15.53
CA LYS A 46 24.47 21.55 14.74
C LYS A 46 23.64 22.56 15.54
N ILE A 47 23.41 22.29 16.83
CA ILE A 47 22.74 23.23 17.74
C ILE A 47 23.53 24.55 17.82
N ARG A 48 24.86 24.48 17.97
CA ARG A 48 25.72 25.69 18.01
C ARG A 48 25.74 26.47 16.70
N GLN A 49 25.40 25.85 15.57
CA GLN A 49 25.26 26.53 14.27
C GLN A 49 23.96 27.34 14.15
N GLY A 50 23.08 27.29 15.16
CA GLY A 50 21.90 28.16 15.24
C GLY A 50 20.58 27.50 14.82
N ALA A 51 20.54 26.17 14.68
CA ALA A 51 19.29 25.46 14.40
C ALA A 51 18.31 25.59 15.59
N GLY A 52 17.14 26.21 15.38
CA GLY A 52 16.12 26.38 16.43
C GLY A 52 15.24 25.15 16.66
N ALA A 53 15.24 24.23 15.71
CA ALA A 53 14.61 22.92 15.82
C ALA A 53 15.46 21.88 15.08
N LEU A 54 15.46 20.64 15.56
CA LEU A 54 16.13 19.52 14.91
C LEU A 54 15.17 18.35 14.80
N GLU A 55 15.16 17.70 13.65
CA GLU A 55 14.52 16.40 13.48
C GLU A 55 15.59 15.32 13.49
N ILE A 56 15.53 14.45 14.50
CA ILE A 56 16.43 13.31 14.59
C ILE A 56 15.86 12.21 13.70
N GLN A 57 16.53 11.95 12.59
CA GLN A 57 16.05 11.02 11.58
C GLN A 57 16.81 9.71 11.61
N PHE A 58 16.11 8.60 11.49
CA PHE A 58 16.72 7.27 11.60
C PHE A 58 16.68 6.56 10.24
N PRO A 59 17.77 6.56 9.45
CA PRO A 59 17.77 5.86 8.17
C PRO A 59 17.72 4.33 8.30
N GLY A 60 18.18 3.79 9.43
CA GLY A 60 18.27 2.35 9.65
C GLY A 60 16.99 1.70 10.17
N ALA A 61 16.94 0.37 10.09
CA ALA A 61 15.93 -0.48 10.72
C ALA A 61 16.58 -1.66 11.46
N GLY A 62 15.87 -2.25 12.42
CA GLY A 62 16.35 -3.42 13.17
C GLY A 62 17.55 -3.07 14.05
N ALA A 63 18.66 -3.81 13.92
CA ALA A 63 19.87 -3.57 14.73
C ALA A 63 20.54 -2.22 14.44
N GLY A 64 20.35 -1.66 13.25
CA GLY A 64 21.04 -0.45 12.79
C GLY A 64 22.51 -0.68 12.45
N GLN A 65 23.11 0.30 11.79
CA GLN A 65 24.52 0.33 11.40
C GLN A 65 25.07 1.75 11.59
N ARG A 66 26.40 1.91 11.51
CA ARG A 66 27.07 3.21 11.72
C ARG A 66 26.52 4.31 10.79
N THR A 67 26.27 3.98 9.53
CA THR A 67 25.77 4.90 8.49
C THR A 67 24.25 4.88 8.32
N ALA A 68 23.55 4.05 9.10
CA ALA A 68 22.10 3.91 9.07
C ALA A 68 21.62 3.57 10.47
N GLN A 69 21.58 4.59 11.34
CA GLN A 69 21.35 4.37 12.76
C GLN A 69 19.86 4.16 13.07
N THR A 70 19.58 3.55 14.21
CA THR A 70 18.20 3.30 14.70
C THR A 70 18.00 3.90 16.09
N PRO A 71 16.74 4.13 16.53
CA PRO A 71 16.48 4.65 17.86
C PRO A 71 17.09 3.78 18.97
N GLY A 72 17.18 2.46 18.77
CA GLY A 72 17.70 1.54 19.79
C GLY A 72 19.22 1.57 19.97
N MET A 73 19.97 2.24 19.08
CA MET A 73 21.41 2.45 19.28
C MET A 73 21.69 3.51 20.36
N TYR A 74 20.68 4.30 20.73
CA TYR A 74 20.79 5.35 21.73
C TYR A 74 20.34 4.83 23.09
N GLY A 75 21.32 4.51 23.95
CA GLY A 75 21.09 4.10 25.34
C GLY A 75 20.48 5.21 26.21
N LYS A 76 20.13 4.86 27.45
CA LYS A 76 19.44 5.77 28.38
C LYS A 76 20.23 7.06 28.64
N GLU A 77 21.55 6.94 28.87
CA GLU A 77 22.42 8.10 29.13
C GLU A 77 22.51 9.02 27.92
N HIS A 78 22.62 8.45 26.71
CA HIS A 78 22.65 9.23 25.47
C HIS A 78 21.34 9.99 25.23
N ARG A 79 20.19 9.35 25.47
CA ARG A 79 18.88 9.97 25.36
C ARG A 79 18.70 11.11 26.37
N GLN A 80 19.12 10.89 27.61
CA GLN A 80 19.09 11.92 28.65
C GLN A 80 19.98 13.11 28.28
N ALA A 81 21.20 12.86 27.81
CA ALA A 81 22.11 13.91 27.38
C ALA A 81 21.56 14.71 26.18
N LEU A 82 20.91 14.05 25.22
CA LEU A 82 20.24 14.72 24.10
C LEU A 82 19.09 15.62 24.58
N LYS A 83 18.28 15.12 25.53
CA LYS A 83 17.20 15.90 26.12
C LYS A 83 17.74 17.14 26.84
N GLU A 84 18.73 16.96 27.71
CA GLU A 84 19.33 18.06 28.47
C GLU A 84 19.98 19.10 27.55
N LEU A 85 20.70 18.65 26.52
CA LEU A 85 21.31 19.52 25.53
C LEU A 85 20.25 20.35 24.78
N ALA A 86 19.14 19.73 24.38
CA ALA A 86 18.05 20.43 23.72
C ALA A 86 17.33 21.42 24.66
N GLU A 87 17.12 21.04 25.93
CA GLU A 87 16.53 21.92 26.95
C GLU A 87 17.42 23.13 27.25
N ILE A 88 18.74 22.93 27.38
CA ILE A 88 19.72 24.02 27.62
C ILE A 88 19.79 24.96 26.42
N ALA A 89 19.77 24.41 25.21
CA ALA A 89 19.86 25.19 23.98
C ALA A 89 18.52 25.78 23.52
N GLU A 90 17.42 25.50 24.21
CA GLU A 90 16.06 25.85 23.81
C GLU A 90 15.70 25.39 22.39
N VAL A 91 16.18 24.20 22.00
CA VAL A 91 15.95 23.61 20.68
C VAL A 91 14.81 22.61 20.74
N ASN A 92 13.86 22.73 19.82
CA ASN A 92 12.79 21.76 19.69
C ASN A 92 13.28 20.50 18.96
N LEU A 93 13.12 19.33 19.58
CA LEU A 93 13.38 18.06 18.91
C LEU A 93 12.10 17.46 18.34
N THR A 94 12.25 16.79 17.20
CA THR A 94 11.25 15.94 16.57
C THR A 94 11.93 14.65 16.11
N THR A 95 11.15 13.63 15.74
CA THR A 95 11.70 12.32 15.41
C THR A 95 11.17 11.87 14.06
N HIS A 96 12.04 11.34 13.21
CA HIS A 96 11.64 10.60 12.03
C HIS A 96 11.92 9.12 12.25
N SER A 97 10.92 8.27 12.01
CA SER A 97 11.09 6.82 12.10
C SER A 97 11.96 6.27 10.97
N SER A 98 12.08 4.94 10.87
CA SER A 98 12.95 4.33 9.87
C SER A 98 12.59 4.73 8.44
N PHE A 99 13.55 5.22 7.65
CA PHE A 99 13.36 5.44 6.21
C PHE A 99 13.08 4.14 5.46
N GLY A 100 13.56 3.00 6.00
CA GLY A 100 13.40 1.67 5.40
C GLY A 100 11.99 1.07 5.55
N ILE A 101 11.03 1.83 6.08
CA ILE A 101 9.64 1.43 6.23
C ILE A 101 8.81 2.31 5.30
N ALA A 102 8.23 1.71 4.27
CA ALA A 102 7.27 2.36 3.40
C ALA A 102 5.86 1.86 3.74
N GLY A 103 5.05 2.73 4.33
CA GLY A 103 3.67 2.43 4.69
C GLY A 103 3.48 1.33 5.75
N LEU A 104 2.22 0.98 5.99
CA LEU A 104 1.81 -0.02 6.99
C LEU A 104 0.83 -1.08 6.46
N SER A 105 0.70 -1.19 5.13
CA SER A 105 -0.06 -2.25 4.46
C SER A 105 0.52 -3.65 4.69
N GLY A 106 1.81 -3.73 5.03
CA GLY A 106 2.55 -4.99 5.15
C GLY A 106 3.10 -5.51 3.82
N MET A 107 3.10 -4.71 2.75
CA MET A 107 3.63 -5.12 1.45
C MET A 107 5.14 -5.39 1.52
N ASP A 108 5.56 -6.59 1.11
CA ASP A 108 6.95 -6.99 0.99
C ASP A 108 7.55 -6.63 -0.38
N ARG A 109 8.84 -6.89 -0.56
CA ARG A 109 9.55 -6.61 -1.82
C ARG A 109 9.08 -7.45 -3.01
N TYR A 110 8.36 -8.55 -2.76
CA TYR A 110 7.77 -9.40 -3.80
C TYR A 110 6.33 -8.99 -4.13
N GLY A 111 5.80 -7.98 -3.43
CA GLY A 111 4.47 -7.45 -3.59
C GLY A 111 3.36 -8.24 -2.90
N ASN A 112 3.70 -9.15 -1.98
CA ASN A 112 2.73 -9.81 -1.11
C ASN A 112 2.55 -9.02 0.18
N PHE A 113 1.44 -9.23 0.89
CA PHE A 113 1.19 -8.58 2.16
C PHE A 113 1.48 -9.53 3.32
N SER A 114 2.53 -9.26 4.09
CA SER A 114 2.98 -10.07 5.21
C SER A 114 2.60 -9.44 6.55
N PRO A 115 1.83 -10.17 7.40
CA PRO A 115 1.60 -9.78 8.79
C PRO A 115 2.90 -9.62 9.59
N GLU A 116 3.92 -10.42 9.30
CA GLU A 116 5.23 -10.36 9.95
C GLU A 116 5.96 -9.07 9.61
N TYR A 117 5.96 -8.67 8.32
CA TYR A 117 6.56 -7.40 7.90
C TYR A 117 5.81 -6.20 8.48
N LYS A 118 4.47 -6.21 8.47
CA LYS A 118 3.66 -5.18 9.14
C LYS A 118 4.01 -5.05 10.63
N LYS A 119 4.14 -6.18 11.33
CA LYS A 119 4.54 -6.20 12.75
C LYS A 119 5.95 -5.65 12.95
N PHE A 120 6.89 -5.97 12.07
CA PHE A 120 8.24 -5.40 12.08
C PHE A 120 8.19 -3.88 11.91
N ALA A 121 7.49 -3.37 10.89
CA ALA A 121 7.32 -1.94 10.64
C ALA A 121 6.70 -1.21 11.85
N LEU A 122 5.62 -1.74 12.42
CA LEU A 122 5.01 -1.21 13.64
C LEU A 122 5.96 -1.20 14.83
N SER A 123 6.84 -2.20 14.96
CA SER A 123 7.80 -2.27 16.05
C SER A 123 8.86 -1.17 15.94
N GLU A 124 9.33 -0.89 14.73
CA GLU A 124 10.27 0.20 14.46
C GLU A 124 9.65 1.58 14.72
N ILE A 125 8.40 1.79 14.33
CA ILE A 125 7.66 3.03 14.66
C ILE A 125 7.50 3.17 16.18
N LYS A 126 7.17 2.08 16.89
CA LYS A 126 7.09 2.09 18.37
C LYS A 126 8.42 2.44 19.02
N ARG A 127 9.55 1.97 18.49
CA ARG A 127 10.89 2.36 18.96
C ARG A 127 11.15 3.86 18.76
N ALA A 128 10.69 4.43 17.64
CA ALA A 128 10.76 5.87 17.40
C ALA A 128 9.83 6.67 18.32
N ILE A 129 8.61 6.19 18.60
CA ILE A 129 7.71 6.76 19.61
C ILE A 129 8.38 6.81 20.98
N ASP A 130 8.99 5.71 21.43
CA ASP A 130 9.67 5.67 22.72
C ASP A 130 10.87 6.65 22.76
N PHE A 131 11.61 6.76 21.66
CA PHE A 131 12.67 7.77 21.53
C PHE A 131 12.14 9.20 21.61
N ALA A 132 11.07 9.52 20.87
CA ALA A 132 10.44 10.83 20.93
C ALA A 132 9.91 11.15 22.34
N ALA A 133 9.38 10.16 23.04
CA ALA A 133 8.90 10.31 24.42
C ALA A 133 10.04 10.59 25.41
N ASP A 134 11.20 9.94 25.23
CA ASP A 134 12.36 10.09 26.11
C ASP A 134 13.14 11.38 25.83
N VAL A 135 13.30 11.74 24.55
CA VAL A 135 14.26 12.77 24.11
C VAL A 135 13.57 14.08 23.71
N ALA A 136 12.53 13.98 22.88
CA ALA A 136 11.84 15.15 22.31
C ALA A 136 10.70 15.70 23.18
N ASP A 137 10.39 15.02 24.29
CA ASP A 137 9.31 15.34 25.20
C ASP A 137 7.95 15.50 24.47
N GLY A 138 7.75 14.62 23.48
CA GLY A 138 6.60 14.66 22.56
C GLY A 138 6.91 15.21 21.18
N GLY A 139 5.86 15.50 20.40
CA GLY A 139 5.97 16.03 19.04
C GLY A 139 5.75 14.96 17.95
N PRO A 140 5.88 15.35 16.66
CA PRO A 140 5.70 14.43 15.55
C PRO A 140 6.78 13.34 15.53
N VAL A 141 6.32 12.13 15.23
CA VAL A 141 7.07 10.96 14.80
C VAL A 141 6.70 10.73 13.34
N VAL A 142 7.59 11.10 12.44
CA VAL A 142 7.34 11.02 11.00
C VAL A 142 7.45 9.57 10.53
N VAL A 143 6.50 9.16 9.70
CA VAL A 143 6.40 7.82 9.13
C VAL A 143 6.08 7.97 7.65
N HIS A 144 6.91 7.39 6.78
CA HIS A 144 6.63 7.38 5.35
C HIS A 144 5.33 6.62 5.04
N SER A 145 4.55 7.16 4.11
CA SER A 145 3.53 6.38 3.40
C SER A 145 4.19 5.53 2.30
N GLY A 146 3.43 5.14 1.28
CA GLY A 146 3.88 4.22 0.24
C GLY A 146 3.30 2.83 0.42
N GLU A 147 1.98 2.75 0.58
CA GLU A 147 1.29 1.53 1.01
C GLU A 147 1.37 0.40 -0.01
N PHE A 148 1.16 0.72 -1.29
CA PHE A 148 1.22 -0.22 -2.40
C PHE A 148 1.26 0.55 -3.72
N PRO A 149 1.88 0.01 -4.78
CA PRO A 149 1.85 0.62 -6.11
C PRO A 149 0.44 0.49 -6.70
N ARG A 150 0.04 1.50 -7.47
CA ARG A 150 -1.24 1.50 -8.19
C ARG A 150 -1.13 2.25 -9.52
N PRO A 151 -2.08 2.03 -10.45
CA PRO A 151 -2.24 2.91 -11.62
C PRO A 151 -2.79 4.28 -11.24
N ILE A 152 -2.10 5.37 -11.58
CA ILE A 152 -2.48 6.74 -11.21
C ILE A 152 -3.84 7.11 -11.81
N SER A 153 -4.05 6.80 -13.09
CA SER A 153 -5.30 7.06 -13.82
C SER A 153 -6.54 6.35 -13.25
N ASP A 154 -6.37 5.34 -12.39
CA ASP A 154 -7.49 4.66 -11.74
C ASP A 154 -8.08 5.44 -10.58
N GLU A 155 -7.39 6.45 -10.10
CA GLU A 155 -7.85 7.23 -8.97
C GLU A 155 -8.94 8.22 -9.34
N PRO A 156 -9.98 8.38 -8.49
CA PRO A 156 -11.00 9.39 -8.72
C PRO A 156 -10.46 10.81 -8.84
N TRP A 157 -9.38 11.13 -8.12
CA TRP A 157 -8.76 12.46 -8.15
C TRP A 157 -7.89 12.70 -9.39
N ALA A 158 -7.50 11.65 -10.11
CA ALA A 158 -6.72 11.75 -11.35
C ALA A 158 -7.61 12.07 -12.56
N ARG A 159 -8.93 11.81 -12.46
CA ARG A 159 -9.90 12.01 -13.55
C ARG A 159 -10.44 13.44 -13.53
N ASP A 160 -10.37 14.10 -14.68
CA ASP A 160 -10.90 15.44 -14.89
C ASP A 160 -11.43 15.55 -16.32
N PRO A 161 -12.76 15.68 -16.53
CA PRO A 161 -13.36 15.82 -17.86
C PRO A 161 -12.85 17.04 -18.65
N LYS A 162 -12.21 18.01 -17.98
CA LYS A 162 -11.61 19.19 -18.60
C LYS A 162 -10.13 19.00 -18.96
N ALA A 163 -9.50 17.92 -18.51
CA ALA A 163 -8.13 17.60 -18.86
C ALA A 163 -8.05 16.87 -20.20
N PRO A 164 -6.88 16.88 -20.88
CA PRO A 164 -6.69 16.07 -22.08
C PRO A 164 -6.97 14.59 -21.77
N ASP A 165 -7.68 13.92 -22.69
CA ASP A 165 -8.12 12.54 -22.59
C ASP A 165 -8.94 12.18 -21.32
N GLY A 166 -9.43 13.19 -20.58
CA GLY A 166 -10.21 13.01 -19.35
C GLY A 166 -9.39 12.74 -18.08
N TYR A 167 -8.05 12.86 -18.15
CA TYR A 167 -7.15 12.60 -17.04
C TYR A 167 -6.24 13.80 -16.76
N ARG A 168 -6.28 14.31 -15.53
CA ARG A 168 -5.38 15.35 -15.05
C ARG A 168 -4.02 14.80 -14.65
N PHE A 169 -4.00 13.56 -14.15
CA PHE A 169 -2.78 12.86 -13.80
C PHE A 169 -2.75 11.50 -14.50
N ILE A 170 -1.62 11.16 -15.09
CA ILE A 170 -1.42 9.91 -15.82
C ILE A 170 0.05 9.51 -15.76
N ALA A 171 0.34 8.23 -15.51
CA ALA A 171 1.73 7.78 -15.44
C ALA A 171 2.41 7.73 -16.82
N TYR A 172 1.67 7.24 -17.81
CA TYR A 172 2.03 7.16 -19.21
C TYR A 172 0.74 6.99 -20.04
N LYS A 173 0.76 7.37 -21.31
CA LYS A 173 -0.44 7.54 -22.14
C LYS A 173 -1.37 6.31 -22.16
N GLU A 174 -0.82 5.10 -22.23
CA GLU A 174 -1.58 3.85 -22.33
C GLU A 174 -2.02 3.30 -20.95
N GLU A 175 -1.63 3.92 -19.84
CA GLU A 175 -1.91 3.43 -18.48
C GLU A 175 -3.38 3.06 -18.24
N PRO A 176 -4.39 3.88 -18.63
CA PRO A 176 -5.79 3.54 -18.39
C PRO A 176 -6.23 2.21 -19.03
N GLU A 177 -5.59 1.83 -20.14
CA GLU A 177 -5.90 0.62 -20.90
C GLU A 177 -5.02 -0.57 -20.49
N SER A 178 -3.76 -0.34 -20.11
CA SER A 178 -2.80 -1.40 -19.79
C SER A 178 -2.61 -1.66 -18.29
N ALA A 179 -3.27 -0.89 -17.42
CA ALA A 179 -3.16 -1.00 -15.98
C ALA A 179 -3.32 -2.45 -15.48
N VAL A 180 -2.49 -2.78 -14.48
CA VAL A 180 -2.46 -4.09 -13.84
C VAL A 180 -2.90 -3.95 -12.39
N ILE A 181 -3.84 -4.80 -11.96
CA ILE A 181 -4.38 -4.80 -10.60
C ILE A 181 -4.16 -6.17 -9.97
N GLY A 182 -3.56 -6.20 -8.77
CA GLY A 182 -3.31 -7.43 -8.04
C GLY A 182 -4.56 -8.00 -7.36
N ILE A 183 -4.66 -9.32 -7.32
CA ILE A 183 -5.65 -10.05 -6.52
C ILE A 183 -4.93 -10.86 -5.45
N VAL A 184 -5.43 -10.74 -4.22
CA VAL A 184 -4.88 -11.33 -3.01
C VAL A 184 -5.81 -12.42 -2.49
N ASP A 185 -5.21 -13.51 -1.98
CA ASP A 185 -5.95 -14.42 -1.08
C ASP A 185 -5.99 -13.78 0.30
N LYS A 186 -7.16 -13.27 0.69
CA LYS A 186 -7.33 -12.51 1.94
C LYS A 186 -7.02 -13.30 3.22
N ARG A 187 -6.82 -14.62 3.14
CA ARG A 187 -6.38 -15.44 4.28
C ARG A 187 -4.87 -15.37 4.52
N THR A 188 -4.10 -15.17 3.45
CA THR A 188 -2.64 -15.28 3.48
C THR A 188 -1.94 -13.99 3.12
N GLY A 189 -2.62 -13.02 2.50
CA GLY A 189 -2.02 -11.79 1.99
C GLY A 189 -1.19 -11.99 0.72
N ARG A 190 -1.12 -13.22 0.19
CA ARG A 190 -0.39 -13.53 -1.04
C ARG A 190 -1.13 -13.06 -2.28
N VAL A 191 -0.44 -12.34 -3.15
CA VAL A 191 -0.93 -12.03 -4.51
C VAL A 191 -0.80 -13.30 -5.35
N PHE A 192 -1.92 -13.79 -5.87
CA PHE A 192 -1.95 -15.02 -6.68
C PHE A 192 -2.34 -14.77 -8.14
N HIS A 193 -2.85 -13.57 -8.45
CA HIS A 193 -3.22 -13.21 -9.81
C HIS A 193 -3.06 -11.70 -10.05
N GLN A 194 -2.89 -11.31 -11.30
CA GLN A 194 -2.82 -9.94 -11.76
C GLN A 194 -3.78 -9.74 -12.93
N VAL A 195 -4.79 -8.90 -12.74
CA VAL A 195 -5.78 -8.58 -13.77
C VAL A 195 -5.23 -7.45 -14.64
N ARG A 196 -5.25 -7.65 -15.97
CA ARG A 196 -4.82 -6.66 -16.96
C ARG A 196 -6.05 -6.11 -17.67
N LYS A 197 -6.24 -4.80 -17.69
CA LYS A 197 -7.47 -4.20 -18.26
C LYS A 197 -7.60 -4.36 -19.77
N GLY A 198 -6.50 -4.33 -20.50
CA GLY A 198 -6.46 -4.44 -21.96
C GLY A 198 -6.64 -5.86 -22.50
N VAL A 199 -6.89 -6.85 -21.64
CA VAL A 199 -7.07 -8.24 -22.06
C VAL A 199 -8.56 -8.61 -22.00
N GLU A 200 -9.12 -8.98 -23.15
CA GLU A 200 -10.47 -9.54 -23.21
C GLU A 200 -10.49 -10.97 -22.66
N VAL A 201 -11.59 -11.34 -22.01
CA VAL A 201 -11.77 -12.66 -21.40
C VAL A 201 -12.93 -13.39 -22.03
N ALA A 202 -12.66 -14.59 -22.52
CA ALA A 202 -13.71 -15.51 -22.93
C ALA A 202 -14.50 -15.99 -21.70
N THR A 203 -15.81 -15.73 -21.68
CA THR A 203 -16.72 -16.19 -20.64
C THR A 203 -17.92 -16.91 -21.24
N PRO A 204 -18.56 -17.84 -20.53
CA PRO A 204 -19.79 -18.45 -21.01
C PRO A 204 -20.89 -17.40 -21.14
N LYS A 205 -21.57 -17.36 -22.29
CA LYS A 205 -22.79 -16.56 -22.43
C LYS A 205 -23.89 -17.23 -21.63
N TRP A 206 -24.35 -16.60 -20.55
CA TRP A 206 -25.33 -17.20 -19.65
C TRP A 206 -26.74 -17.20 -20.25
N LYS A 207 -27.52 -18.24 -19.96
CA LYS A 207 -28.91 -18.36 -20.38
C LYS A 207 -29.81 -17.48 -19.50
N VAL A 208 -30.53 -16.56 -20.15
CA VAL A 208 -31.45 -15.61 -19.52
C VAL A 208 -32.82 -15.64 -20.19
N ALA A 209 -33.85 -15.22 -19.47
CA ALA A 209 -35.21 -15.12 -20.00
C ALA A 209 -35.32 -14.00 -21.06
N GLU A 210 -35.93 -14.32 -22.21
CA GLU A 210 -36.09 -13.36 -23.31
C GLU A 210 -37.33 -12.46 -23.16
N LYS A 211 -38.30 -12.89 -22.34
CA LYS A 211 -39.57 -12.22 -22.07
C LYS A 211 -40.04 -12.51 -20.65
N ASP A 212 -41.02 -11.74 -20.20
CA ASP A 212 -41.66 -11.95 -18.90
C ASP A 212 -42.65 -13.13 -18.96
N TYR A 213 -42.69 -13.95 -17.92
CA TYR A 213 -43.67 -15.04 -17.76
C TYR A 213 -43.76 -15.50 -16.31
N THR A 214 -44.72 -16.39 -16.05
CA THR A 214 -44.96 -16.94 -14.71
C THR A 214 -45.11 -18.46 -14.76
N TYR A 215 -44.66 -19.14 -13.71
CA TYR A 215 -44.88 -20.57 -13.53
C TYR A 215 -45.09 -20.91 -12.06
N VAL A 216 -45.70 -22.07 -11.78
CA VAL A 216 -45.83 -22.59 -10.41
C VAL A 216 -44.61 -23.46 -10.10
N ALA A 217 -43.91 -23.18 -9.01
CA ALA A 217 -42.72 -23.93 -8.62
C ALA A 217 -43.05 -25.40 -8.30
N GLU A 218 -42.40 -26.33 -9.00
CA GLU A 218 -42.61 -27.78 -8.82
C GLU A 218 -41.75 -28.38 -7.69
N ALA A 219 -40.72 -27.64 -7.26
CA ALA A 219 -39.77 -28.00 -6.23
C ALA A 219 -39.37 -26.76 -5.40
N ASP A 220 -38.71 -27.00 -4.28
CA ASP A 220 -38.12 -25.93 -3.48
C ASP A 220 -36.84 -25.42 -4.16
N TYR A 221 -36.68 -24.09 -4.21
CA TYR A 221 -35.45 -23.41 -4.63
C TYR A 221 -34.95 -22.52 -3.48
N PRO A 222 -34.26 -23.09 -2.47
CA PRO A 222 -33.91 -22.38 -1.24
C PRO A 222 -33.09 -21.10 -1.47
N ARG A 223 -32.20 -21.08 -2.46
CA ARG A 223 -31.35 -19.91 -2.79
C ARG A 223 -32.15 -18.72 -3.33
N LEU A 224 -33.30 -18.98 -3.93
CA LEU A 224 -34.23 -17.95 -4.41
C LEU A 224 -35.33 -17.66 -3.38
N GLY A 225 -35.39 -18.42 -2.27
CA GLY A 225 -36.47 -18.34 -1.30
C GLY A 225 -37.83 -18.81 -1.83
N ILE A 226 -37.84 -19.59 -2.91
CA ILE A 226 -39.05 -20.10 -3.56
C ILE A 226 -39.35 -21.50 -3.00
N ARG A 227 -40.61 -21.74 -2.63
CA ARG A 227 -41.12 -23.04 -2.18
C ARG A 227 -41.96 -23.68 -3.26
N LYS A 228 -42.06 -25.01 -3.21
CA LYS A 228 -42.99 -25.76 -4.04
C LYS A 228 -44.41 -25.22 -3.88
N GLY A 229 -45.06 -24.92 -5.00
CA GLY A 229 -46.39 -24.34 -5.07
C GLY A 229 -46.43 -22.81 -5.21
N ASP A 230 -45.30 -22.12 -5.03
CA ASP A 230 -45.24 -20.67 -5.20
C ASP A 230 -45.42 -20.27 -6.67
N LEU A 231 -46.13 -19.17 -6.92
CA LEU A 231 -46.18 -18.53 -8.24
C LEU A 231 -44.90 -17.70 -8.44
N VAL A 232 -44.04 -18.13 -9.35
CA VAL A 232 -42.77 -17.48 -9.66
C VAL A 232 -42.94 -16.55 -10.84
N HIS A 233 -42.56 -15.28 -10.66
CA HIS A 233 -42.49 -14.29 -11.73
C HIS A 233 -41.05 -14.22 -12.29
N VAL A 234 -40.90 -14.55 -13.57
CA VAL A 234 -39.64 -14.43 -14.32
C VAL A 234 -39.72 -13.19 -15.19
N LYS A 235 -38.78 -12.28 -15.02
CA LYS A 235 -38.63 -11.08 -15.84
C LYS A 235 -37.60 -11.33 -16.94
N LYS A 236 -37.74 -10.64 -18.06
CA LYS A 236 -36.72 -10.56 -19.09
C LYS A 236 -35.37 -10.21 -18.47
N GLY A 237 -34.35 -11.00 -18.76
CA GLY A 237 -33.01 -10.88 -18.20
C GLY A 237 -32.73 -11.71 -16.95
N ASP A 238 -33.74 -12.29 -16.29
CA ASP A 238 -33.52 -13.23 -15.20
C ASP A 238 -32.75 -14.47 -15.70
N TYR A 239 -31.81 -14.99 -14.90
CA TYR A 239 -31.14 -16.26 -15.19
C TYR A 239 -32.15 -17.41 -15.13
N ILE A 240 -32.09 -18.30 -16.13
CA ILE A 240 -32.98 -19.46 -16.24
C ILE A 240 -32.19 -20.73 -16.57
N ASP A 241 -32.71 -21.88 -16.15
CA ASP A 241 -32.20 -23.18 -16.60
C ASP A 241 -32.71 -23.56 -18.00
N TYR A 242 -32.33 -24.76 -18.46
CA TYR A 242 -32.74 -25.27 -19.78
C TYR A 242 -34.24 -25.57 -19.89
N TRP A 243 -34.98 -25.55 -18.78
CA TRP A 243 -36.43 -25.74 -18.72
C TRP A 243 -37.19 -24.41 -18.54
N GLY A 244 -36.49 -23.26 -18.57
CA GLY A 244 -37.12 -21.97 -18.36
C GLY A 244 -37.51 -21.69 -16.91
N ARG A 245 -36.88 -22.36 -15.94
CA ARG A 245 -37.11 -22.09 -14.52
C ARG A 245 -36.08 -21.09 -14.02
N LYS A 246 -36.50 -20.15 -13.18
CA LYS A 246 -35.60 -19.12 -12.64
C LYS A 246 -34.53 -19.77 -11.77
N VAL A 247 -33.28 -19.35 -11.94
CA VAL A 247 -32.14 -19.83 -11.14
C VAL A 247 -31.40 -18.65 -10.51
N ALA A 248 -30.71 -18.92 -9.40
CA ALA A 248 -29.84 -17.94 -8.77
C ALA A 248 -28.58 -17.71 -9.62
N PRO A 249 -27.90 -16.56 -9.51
CA PRO A 249 -26.64 -16.31 -10.23
C PRO A 249 -25.57 -17.38 -10.01
N GLU A 250 -25.59 -18.08 -8.88
CA GLU A 250 -24.67 -19.19 -8.56
C GLU A 250 -25.00 -20.49 -9.31
N ASP A 251 -26.23 -20.63 -9.81
CA ASP A 251 -26.76 -21.81 -10.51
C ASP A 251 -27.04 -21.54 -12.00
N ARG A 252 -26.55 -20.41 -12.52
CA ARG A 252 -26.70 -20.02 -13.92
C ARG A 252 -26.07 -21.06 -14.86
N VAL A 253 -26.73 -21.31 -15.99
CA VAL A 253 -26.27 -22.26 -17.01
C VAL A 253 -25.88 -21.52 -18.29
N PRO A 254 -24.88 -22.01 -19.04
CA PRO A 254 -24.51 -21.40 -20.32
C PRO A 254 -25.61 -21.61 -21.36
N ASP A 255 -25.72 -20.68 -22.31
CA ASP A 255 -26.62 -20.79 -23.45
C ASP A 255 -26.09 -21.83 -24.44
N TYR A 256 -26.94 -22.80 -24.78
CA TYR A 256 -26.60 -23.90 -25.67
C TYR A 256 -27.10 -23.59 -27.08
N ASP A 257 -26.24 -23.78 -28.07
CA ASP A 257 -26.59 -23.66 -29.48
C ASP A 257 -26.83 -25.06 -30.07
N PRO A 258 -28.10 -25.42 -30.38
CA PRO A 258 -28.42 -26.73 -30.93
C PRO A 258 -27.93 -26.92 -32.37
N GLU A 259 -27.68 -25.84 -33.13
CA GLU A 259 -27.23 -25.94 -34.52
C GLU A 259 -25.75 -26.36 -34.59
N THR A 260 -24.93 -25.81 -33.70
CA THR A 260 -23.49 -26.12 -33.64
C THR A 260 -23.16 -27.23 -32.64
N GLY A 261 -24.11 -27.57 -31.76
CA GLY A 261 -23.92 -28.52 -30.67
C GLY A 261 -22.96 -28.02 -29.58
N ARG A 262 -22.69 -26.72 -29.53
CA ARG A 262 -21.71 -26.10 -28.61
C ARG A 262 -22.38 -25.09 -27.68
N PHE A 263 -21.76 -24.86 -26.52
CA PHE A 263 -22.14 -23.77 -25.63
C PHE A 263 -21.59 -22.45 -26.15
N LYS A 264 -22.39 -21.38 -26.08
CA LYS A 264 -22.00 -20.05 -26.54
C LYS A 264 -21.02 -19.40 -25.58
N ILE A 265 -20.01 -18.75 -26.14
CA ILE A 265 -18.98 -17.99 -25.43
C ILE A 265 -19.09 -16.53 -25.89
N GLU A 266 -18.87 -15.60 -24.98
CA GLU A 266 -18.75 -14.17 -25.27
C GLU A 266 -17.40 -13.64 -24.77
N MET A 267 -16.84 -12.67 -25.49
CA MET A 267 -15.64 -11.95 -25.07
C MET A 267 -16.07 -10.76 -24.21
N LYS A 268 -15.64 -10.73 -22.95
CA LYS A 268 -15.86 -9.62 -22.03
C LYS A 268 -14.64 -8.72 -21.97
N THR A 269 -14.89 -7.42 -22.05
CA THR A 269 -13.92 -6.35 -21.85
C THR A 269 -13.87 -5.93 -20.38
N TRP A 270 -12.87 -5.12 -19.99
CA TRP A 270 -12.83 -4.52 -18.66
C TRP A 270 -14.12 -3.73 -18.31
N GLN A 271 -14.71 -3.04 -19.29
CA GLN A 271 -15.93 -2.25 -19.08
C GLN A 271 -17.16 -3.11 -18.76
N ASP A 272 -17.19 -4.36 -19.24
CA ASP A 272 -18.24 -5.31 -18.85
C ASP A 272 -18.15 -5.65 -17.36
N PHE A 273 -16.94 -5.89 -16.85
CA PHE A 273 -16.72 -6.16 -15.43
C PHE A 273 -16.97 -4.94 -14.54
N VAL A 274 -16.74 -3.72 -15.05
CA VAL A 274 -17.10 -2.48 -14.36
C VAL A 274 -18.62 -2.40 -14.16
N ARG A 275 -19.40 -2.60 -15.23
CA ARG A 275 -20.88 -2.60 -15.15
C ARG A 275 -21.40 -3.69 -14.21
N GLU A 276 -20.87 -4.89 -14.31
CA GLU A 276 -21.28 -6.02 -13.46
C GLU A 276 -20.97 -5.73 -11.97
N ALA A 277 -19.80 -5.14 -11.67
CA ALA A 277 -19.48 -4.71 -10.31
C ALA A 277 -20.43 -3.63 -9.78
N GLU A 278 -20.79 -2.64 -10.60
CA GLU A 278 -21.75 -1.58 -10.25
C GLU A 278 -23.14 -2.16 -9.93
N GLU A 279 -23.63 -3.08 -10.76
CA GLU A 279 -24.91 -3.77 -10.55
C GLU A 279 -24.91 -4.58 -9.24
N ILE A 280 -23.86 -5.39 -9.02
CA ILE A 280 -23.69 -6.17 -7.77
C ILE A 280 -23.70 -5.23 -6.55
N ASN A 281 -22.99 -4.11 -6.63
CA ASN A 281 -22.92 -3.15 -5.54
C ASN A 281 -24.26 -2.46 -5.30
N LYS A 282 -25.00 -2.11 -6.37
CA LYS A 282 -26.34 -1.50 -6.28
C LYS A 282 -27.33 -2.45 -5.60
N GLU A 283 -27.33 -3.73 -5.98
CA GLU A 283 -28.18 -4.73 -5.34
C GLU A 283 -27.80 -4.94 -3.86
N LYS A 284 -26.51 -5.01 -3.56
CA LYS A 284 -26.03 -5.19 -2.19
C LYS A 284 -26.38 -3.99 -1.30
N ALA A 285 -26.26 -2.77 -1.81
CA ALA A 285 -26.69 -1.55 -1.12
C ALA A 285 -28.19 -1.55 -0.86
N ALA A 286 -29.00 -1.94 -1.86
CA ALA A 286 -30.46 -2.05 -1.71
C ALA A 286 -30.86 -3.06 -0.64
N LYS A 287 -30.20 -4.24 -0.59
CA LYS A 287 -30.42 -5.27 0.44
C LYS A 287 -30.05 -4.79 1.85
N LEU A 288 -29.01 -3.96 1.98
CA LEU A 288 -28.57 -3.42 3.26
C LEU A 288 -29.35 -2.17 3.70
N GLY A 289 -30.11 -1.54 2.81
CA GLY A 289 -30.83 -0.29 3.09
C GLY A 289 -29.91 0.92 3.34
N ARG A 290 -28.62 0.84 2.96
CA ARG A 290 -27.63 1.91 3.11
C ARG A 290 -26.55 1.84 2.03
N PRO A 291 -25.83 2.95 1.75
CA PRO A 291 -24.64 2.91 0.92
C PRO A 291 -23.60 1.92 1.48
N LEU A 292 -22.88 1.26 0.56
CA LEU A 292 -21.77 0.38 0.90
C LEU A 292 -20.57 1.19 1.39
N ARG A 293 -19.87 0.67 2.39
CA ARG A 293 -18.51 1.12 2.67
C ARG A 293 -17.56 0.57 1.60
N TYR A 294 -16.41 1.22 1.42
CA TYR A 294 -15.42 0.82 0.41
C TYR A 294 -14.96 -0.63 0.57
N ASP A 295 -14.76 -1.11 1.80
CA ASP A 295 -14.42 -2.51 2.12
C ASP A 295 -15.53 -3.50 1.74
N GLU A 296 -16.78 -3.05 1.68
CA GLU A 296 -17.94 -3.86 1.32
C GLU A 296 -18.20 -3.88 -0.19
N MET A 297 -17.63 -2.95 -0.96
CA MET A 297 -17.80 -2.90 -2.41
C MET A 297 -17.11 -4.08 -3.07
N VAL A 298 -17.76 -4.64 -4.09
CA VAL A 298 -17.15 -5.58 -5.03
C VAL A 298 -16.51 -4.75 -6.14
N LEU A 299 -15.21 -4.95 -6.36
CA LEU A 299 -14.47 -4.21 -7.39
C LEU A 299 -14.42 -4.98 -8.72
N PRO A 300 -14.26 -4.30 -9.87
CA PRO A 300 -14.29 -4.95 -11.19
C PRO A 300 -13.24 -6.08 -11.33
N GLU A 301 -12.03 -5.90 -10.78
CA GLU A 301 -10.99 -6.93 -10.75
C GLU A 301 -11.40 -8.18 -9.94
N GLU A 302 -12.24 -8.02 -8.92
CA GLU A 302 -12.78 -9.13 -8.14
C GLU A 302 -13.85 -9.89 -8.96
N VAL A 303 -14.67 -9.17 -9.73
CA VAL A 303 -15.65 -9.79 -10.64
C VAL A 303 -14.95 -10.57 -11.75
N TYR A 304 -13.92 -9.96 -12.35
CA TYR A 304 -13.07 -10.58 -13.37
C TYR A 304 -12.54 -11.93 -12.90
N ILE A 305 -11.80 -11.94 -11.77
CA ILE A 305 -11.10 -13.15 -11.33
C ILE A 305 -12.09 -14.20 -10.83
N LYS A 306 -13.19 -13.78 -10.19
CA LYS A 306 -14.22 -14.71 -9.73
C LYS A 306 -14.97 -15.36 -10.87
N SER A 307 -15.14 -14.66 -11.99
CA SER A 307 -15.74 -15.23 -13.21
C SER A 307 -14.83 -16.31 -13.80
N THR A 308 -13.54 -16.04 -13.94
CA THR A 308 -12.56 -17.02 -14.42
C THR A 308 -12.46 -18.24 -13.50
N LEU A 309 -12.39 -18.03 -12.18
CA LEU A 309 -12.33 -19.12 -11.21
C LEU A 309 -13.62 -19.95 -11.17
N ALA A 310 -14.78 -19.34 -11.42
CA ALA A 310 -16.05 -20.08 -11.51
C ALA A 310 -16.06 -21.03 -12.71
N VAL A 311 -15.48 -20.64 -13.84
CA VAL A 311 -15.33 -21.52 -15.01
C VAL A 311 -14.40 -22.69 -14.70
N ASN A 312 -13.26 -22.44 -14.06
CA ASN A 312 -12.33 -23.49 -13.65
C ASN A 312 -12.97 -24.47 -12.64
N GLU A 313 -13.72 -23.92 -11.67
CA GLU A 313 -14.50 -24.71 -10.70
C GLU A 313 -15.51 -25.62 -11.43
N ALA A 314 -16.28 -25.08 -12.37
CA ALA A 314 -17.28 -25.84 -13.13
C ALA A 314 -16.64 -26.91 -14.03
N HIS A 315 -15.53 -26.59 -14.70
CA HIS A 315 -14.78 -27.53 -15.53
C HIS A 315 -14.29 -28.73 -14.73
N ALA A 316 -13.66 -28.48 -13.58
CA ALA A 316 -13.17 -29.54 -12.70
C ALA A 316 -14.32 -30.41 -12.16
N LYS A 317 -15.46 -29.81 -11.76
CA LYS A 317 -16.65 -30.57 -11.37
C LYS A 317 -17.19 -31.44 -12.51
N GLY A 318 -17.20 -30.93 -13.73
CA GLY A 318 -17.62 -31.69 -14.91
C GLY A 318 -16.76 -32.93 -15.15
N TRP A 319 -15.43 -32.78 -15.05
CA TRP A 319 -14.51 -33.91 -15.20
C TRP A 319 -14.59 -34.90 -14.05
N ALA A 320 -14.79 -34.45 -12.81
CA ALA A 320 -15.03 -35.35 -11.68
C ALA A 320 -16.24 -36.26 -11.95
N LEU A 321 -17.36 -35.67 -12.38
CA LEU A 321 -18.56 -36.44 -12.73
C LEU A 321 -18.33 -37.39 -13.91
N GLU A 322 -17.60 -36.96 -14.93
CA GLU A 322 -17.26 -37.80 -16.08
C GLU A 322 -16.40 -39.01 -15.69
N TYR A 323 -15.36 -38.81 -14.86
CA TYR A 323 -14.52 -39.92 -14.38
C TYR A 323 -15.28 -40.86 -13.44
N ALA A 324 -16.24 -40.35 -12.66
CA ALA A 324 -17.07 -41.16 -11.77
C ALA A 324 -18.26 -41.84 -12.47
N ARG A 325 -18.59 -41.49 -13.73
CA ARG A 325 -19.87 -41.84 -14.38
C ARG A 325 -20.22 -43.34 -14.40
N TYR A 326 -19.20 -44.20 -14.48
CA TYR A 326 -19.37 -45.66 -14.52
C TYR A 326 -18.83 -46.36 -13.27
N PHE A 327 -18.43 -45.63 -12.24
CA PHE A 327 -17.83 -46.21 -11.04
C PHE A 327 -18.72 -47.28 -10.40
N ASP A 328 -19.99 -46.97 -10.16
CA ASP A 328 -20.96 -47.93 -9.59
C ASP A 328 -21.16 -49.14 -10.50
N ARG A 329 -21.12 -48.95 -11.82
CA ARG A 329 -21.21 -50.05 -12.79
C ARG A 329 -19.99 -50.96 -12.66
N TYR A 330 -18.78 -50.41 -12.60
CA TYR A 330 -17.54 -51.16 -12.46
C TYR A 330 -17.50 -51.94 -11.14
N VAL A 331 -17.90 -51.32 -10.02
CA VAL A 331 -17.99 -51.99 -8.71
C VAL A 331 -18.98 -53.16 -8.77
N ASN A 332 -20.14 -52.97 -9.38
CA ASN A 332 -21.13 -54.03 -9.52
C ASN A 332 -20.69 -55.14 -10.49
N GLU A 333 -19.98 -54.80 -11.57
CA GLU A 333 -19.40 -55.76 -12.51
C GLU A 333 -18.31 -56.59 -11.84
N LEU A 334 -17.41 -55.96 -11.09
CA LEU A 334 -16.38 -56.66 -10.33
C LEU A 334 -16.98 -57.67 -9.35
N ARG A 335 -18.02 -57.27 -8.59
CA ARG A 335 -18.74 -58.18 -7.68
C ARG A 335 -19.36 -59.38 -8.41
N LYS A 336 -19.85 -59.20 -9.64
CA LYS A 336 -20.38 -60.30 -10.46
C LYS A 336 -19.26 -61.21 -10.97
N LEU A 337 -18.15 -60.63 -11.41
CA LEU A 337 -16.97 -61.38 -11.88
C LEU A 337 -16.35 -62.19 -10.73
N GLU A 338 -16.26 -61.65 -9.52
CA GLU A 338 -15.78 -62.40 -8.34
C GLU A 338 -16.64 -63.63 -8.03
N LYS A 339 -17.97 -63.49 -8.12
CA LYS A 339 -18.89 -64.63 -7.97
C LYS A 339 -18.73 -65.65 -9.11
N ALA A 340 -18.60 -65.18 -10.35
CA ALA A 340 -18.40 -66.04 -11.51
C ALA A 340 -17.06 -66.79 -11.42
N TYR A 341 -15.99 -66.11 -10.99
CA TYR A 341 -14.67 -66.70 -10.79
C TYR A 341 -14.74 -67.85 -9.78
N ALA A 342 -15.38 -67.63 -8.62
CA ALA A 342 -15.53 -68.67 -7.60
C ALA A 342 -16.25 -69.92 -8.14
N LEU A 343 -17.33 -69.74 -8.91
CA LEU A 343 -18.07 -70.83 -9.54
C LEU A 343 -17.23 -71.59 -10.58
N TRP A 344 -16.59 -70.86 -11.51
CA TRP A 344 -15.80 -71.48 -12.57
C TRP A 344 -14.55 -72.18 -12.04
N LYS A 345 -13.93 -71.63 -11.00
CA LYS A 345 -12.82 -72.26 -10.30
C LYS A 345 -13.22 -73.63 -9.73
N GLU A 346 -14.38 -73.73 -9.08
CA GLU A 346 -14.90 -75.00 -8.58
C GLU A 346 -15.17 -76.01 -9.71
N ILE A 347 -15.72 -75.56 -10.84
CA ILE A 347 -15.99 -76.40 -12.02
C ILE A 347 -14.69 -76.91 -12.65
N GLU A 348 -13.70 -76.04 -12.83
CA GLU A 348 -12.40 -76.38 -13.42
C GLU A 348 -11.59 -77.34 -12.52
N GLU A 349 -11.63 -77.15 -11.20
CA GLU A 349 -11.00 -78.04 -10.22
C GLU A 349 -11.63 -79.44 -10.24
N LYS A 350 -12.97 -79.54 -10.34
CA LYS A 350 -13.71 -80.81 -10.44
C LYS A 350 -13.59 -81.49 -11.81
N THR A 351 -13.05 -80.82 -12.83
CA THR A 351 -12.91 -81.37 -14.18
C THR A 351 -11.54 -82.05 -14.35
N PRO A 352 -11.50 -83.34 -14.77
CA PRO A 352 -10.24 -84.06 -15.00
C PRO A 352 -9.31 -83.32 -15.97
N PRO A 353 -7.99 -83.31 -15.74
CA PRO A 353 -7.02 -82.55 -16.55
C PRO A 353 -7.15 -82.79 -18.05
N GLU A 354 -7.34 -84.04 -18.49
CA GLU A 354 -7.53 -84.38 -19.91
C GLU A 354 -8.82 -83.83 -20.55
N LYS A 355 -9.77 -83.30 -19.77
CA LYS A 355 -11.04 -82.73 -20.27
C LYS A 355 -11.12 -81.20 -20.12
N ARG A 356 -10.19 -80.55 -19.42
CA ARG A 356 -10.20 -79.10 -19.18
C ARG A 356 -10.15 -78.27 -20.47
N TYR A 357 -9.51 -78.77 -21.52
CA TYR A 357 -9.50 -78.11 -22.84
C TYR A 357 -10.91 -77.93 -23.45
N LYS A 358 -11.90 -78.73 -23.02
CA LYS A 358 -13.30 -78.60 -23.46
C LYS A 358 -14.02 -77.44 -22.78
N LEU A 359 -13.51 -76.96 -21.65
CA LEU A 359 -13.99 -75.78 -20.94
C LEU A 359 -13.36 -74.49 -21.47
N ALA A 360 -12.21 -74.59 -22.14
CA ALA A 360 -11.51 -73.44 -22.70
C ALA A 360 -12.38 -72.76 -23.76
N VAL A 361 -12.71 -71.50 -23.52
CA VAL A 361 -13.52 -70.66 -24.40
C VAL A 361 -12.64 -69.58 -25.01
N GLY A 362 -12.89 -69.23 -26.27
CA GLY A 362 -12.25 -68.05 -26.88
C GLY A 362 -12.85 -66.75 -26.31
N PRO A 363 -12.12 -65.63 -26.36
CA PRO A 363 -12.68 -64.32 -25.99
C PRO A 363 -13.91 -63.99 -26.85
N ALA A 364 -14.85 -63.21 -26.31
CA ALA A 364 -16.12 -62.90 -26.95
C ALA A 364 -15.94 -62.27 -28.34
N ARG A 365 -16.62 -62.87 -29.32
CA ARG A 365 -16.35 -62.88 -30.77
C ARG A 365 -16.58 -61.58 -31.59
N SER A 366 -16.81 -60.40 -31.02
CA SER A 366 -17.51 -59.35 -31.79
C SER A 366 -16.66 -58.32 -32.57
N GLU A 367 -15.38 -58.10 -32.27
CA GLU A 367 -14.61 -56.98 -32.85
C GLU A 367 -13.41 -57.42 -33.73
N LEU A 368 -12.78 -58.55 -33.42
CA LEU A 368 -11.65 -59.12 -34.17
C LEU A 368 -12.06 -59.78 -35.51
N GLU A 369 -13.28 -60.32 -35.61
CA GLU A 369 -13.84 -60.82 -36.88
C GLU A 369 -14.04 -59.71 -37.91
N ARG A 370 -14.33 -58.47 -37.48
CA ARG A 370 -14.45 -57.30 -38.37
C ARG A 370 -13.11 -56.85 -38.97
N LEU A 371 -12.00 -57.21 -38.34
CA LEU A 371 -10.64 -56.84 -38.76
C LEU A 371 -9.88 -57.98 -39.45
N GLY A 372 -10.52 -59.14 -39.66
CA GLY A 372 -9.90 -60.27 -40.38
C GLY A 372 -8.78 -60.99 -39.59
N ILE A 373 -8.75 -60.84 -38.26
CA ILE A 373 -7.76 -61.50 -37.39
C ILE A 373 -8.44 -62.71 -36.74
N VAL A 374 -8.05 -63.92 -37.14
CA VAL A 374 -8.51 -65.19 -36.54
C VAL A 374 -7.80 -65.39 -35.19
N PRO A 375 -8.49 -65.79 -34.10
CA PRO A 375 -8.05 -65.49 -32.74
C PRO A 375 -6.97 -66.39 -32.15
N GLU A 376 -6.31 -65.76 -31.18
CA GLU A 376 -5.31 -66.16 -30.19
C GLU A 376 -5.72 -67.38 -29.32
N GLU A 377 -4.73 -67.86 -28.56
CA GLU A 377 -4.79 -69.01 -27.62
C GLU A 377 -6.11 -69.13 -26.83
N LYS A 378 -6.65 -70.35 -26.77
CA LYS A 378 -7.82 -70.65 -25.94
C LYS A 378 -7.42 -70.63 -24.46
N LYS A 379 -8.07 -69.75 -23.68
CA LYS A 379 -7.85 -69.62 -22.23
C LYS A 379 -8.97 -70.31 -21.44
N LEU A 380 -8.68 -70.66 -20.20
CA LEU A 380 -9.71 -71.16 -19.28
C LEU A 380 -10.65 -70.01 -18.87
N PRO A 381 -11.94 -70.30 -18.59
CA PRO A 381 -12.88 -69.31 -18.06
C PRO A 381 -12.35 -68.52 -16.86
N THR A 382 -11.66 -69.17 -15.91
CA THR A 382 -11.05 -68.48 -14.75
C THR A 382 -9.98 -67.46 -15.17
N GLU A 383 -9.12 -67.78 -16.14
CA GLU A 383 -8.09 -66.88 -16.66
C GLU A 383 -8.70 -65.64 -17.33
N LEU A 384 -9.76 -65.84 -18.14
CA LEU A 384 -10.48 -64.74 -18.79
C LEU A 384 -11.20 -63.85 -17.77
N ILE A 385 -11.80 -64.45 -16.74
CA ILE A 385 -12.45 -63.71 -15.66
C ILE A 385 -11.40 -62.92 -14.85
N GLU A 386 -10.23 -63.49 -14.56
CA GLU A 386 -9.13 -62.76 -13.89
C GLU A 386 -8.62 -61.58 -14.71
N GLU A 387 -8.46 -61.75 -16.03
CA GLU A 387 -8.07 -60.66 -16.92
C GLU A 387 -9.10 -59.54 -16.90
N GLN A 388 -10.39 -59.87 -17.03
CA GLN A 388 -11.47 -58.89 -16.96
C GLN A 388 -11.55 -58.23 -15.56
N MET A 389 -11.38 -58.99 -14.48
CA MET A 389 -11.31 -58.44 -13.12
C MET A 389 -10.15 -57.46 -12.97
N ARG A 390 -8.99 -57.75 -13.56
CA ARG A 390 -7.82 -56.86 -13.53
C ARG A 390 -8.10 -55.56 -14.28
N LEU A 391 -8.76 -55.62 -15.43
CA LEU A 391 -9.18 -54.44 -16.18
C LEU A 391 -10.18 -53.60 -15.38
N ILE A 392 -11.24 -54.21 -14.85
CA ILE A 392 -12.26 -53.49 -14.06
C ILE A 392 -11.66 -52.90 -12.78
N LYS A 393 -10.73 -53.60 -12.12
CA LYS A 393 -10.01 -53.03 -10.96
C LYS A 393 -9.21 -51.78 -11.32
N ARG A 394 -8.52 -51.78 -12.48
CA ARG A 394 -7.82 -50.59 -12.99
C ARG A 394 -8.78 -49.44 -13.31
N GLU A 395 -9.93 -49.74 -13.89
CA GLU A 395 -10.97 -48.73 -14.16
C GLU A 395 -11.52 -48.12 -12.87
N ILE A 396 -11.76 -48.92 -11.84
CA ILE A 396 -12.17 -48.45 -10.50
C ILE A 396 -11.08 -47.55 -9.90
N GLU A 397 -9.82 -47.98 -9.95
CA GLU A 397 -8.68 -47.22 -9.43
C GLU A 397 -8.52 -45.89 -10.16
N HIS A 398 -8.53 -45.91 -11.49
CA HIS A 398 -8.48 -44.72 -12.32
C HIS A 398 -9.65 -43.76 -12.04
N ALA A 399 -10.89 -44.26 -12.04
CA ALA A 399 -12.06 -43.44 -11.74
C ALA A 399 -11.98 -42.79 -10.36
N ARG A 400 -11.56 -43.56 -9.33
CA ARG A 400 -11.37 -43.06 -7.97
C ARG A 400 -10.31 -41.95 -7.93
N GLU A 401 -9.13 -42.18 -8.49
CA GLU A 401 -8.02 -41.23 -8.43
C GLU A 401 -8.30 -39.98 -9.27
N ALA A 402 -8.75 -40.15 -10.52
CA ALA A 402 -9.04 -39.05 -11.42
C ALA A 402 -10.22 -38.19 -10.92
N SER A 403 -11.32 -38.82 -10.47
CA SER A 403 -12.46 -38.08 -9.92
C SER A 403 -12.07 -37.31 -8.66
N THR A 404 -11.37 -37.95 -7.72
CA THR A 404 -10.96 -37.28 -6.47
C THR A 404 -10.02 -36.11 -6.74
N ALA A 405 -9.08 -36.26 -7.68
CA ALA A 405 -8.18 -35.17 -8.07
C ALA A 405 -8.94 -33.97 -8.66
N GLN A 406 -9.95 -34.22 -9.50
CA GLN A 406 -10.79 -33.17 -10.07
C GLN A 406 -11.72 -32.52 -9.03
N GLU A 407 -12.26 -33.29 -8.09
CA GLU A 407 -13.02 -32.73 -6.96
C GLU A 407 -12.14 -31.81 -6.10
N GLN A 408 -10.89 -32.20 -5.83
CA GLN A 408 -9.94 -31.36 -5.12
C GLN A 408 -9.64 -30.06 -5.87
N GLN A 409 -9.40 -30.13 -7.19
CA GLN A 409 -9.19 -28.95 -8.03
C GLN A 409 -10.42 -28.03 -8.03
N ALA A 410 -11.62 -28.59 -8.10
CA ALA A 410 -12.85 -27.82 -8.00
C ALA A 410 -12.95 -27.10 -6.64
N LYS A 411 -12.60 -27.79 -5.54
CA LYS A 411 -12.62 -27.20 -4.21
C LYS A 411 -11.57 -26.10 -4.05
N ASP A 412 -10.39 -26.27 -4.62
CA ASP A 412 -9.34 -25.26 -4.60
C ASP A 412 -9.76 -24.00 -5.38
N ALA A 413 -10.36 -24.17 -6.56
CA ALA A 413 -10.92 -23.06 -7.34
C ALA A 413 -12.06 -22.34 -6.59
N GLU A 414 -12.96 -23.08 -5.94
CA GLU A 414 -14.02 -22.52 -5.09
C GLU A 414 -13.43 -21.70 -3.92
N MET A 415 -12.42 -22.23 -3.24
CA MET A 415 -11.74 -21.54 -2.15
C MET A 415 -11.05 -20.26 -2.66
N MET A 416 -10.28 -20.33 -3.74
CA MET A 416 -9.67 -19.14 -4.35
C MET A 416 -10.73 -18.11 -4.72
N ARG A 417 -11.85 -18.52 -5.32
CA ARG A 417 -12.95 -17.63 -5.70
C ARG A 417 -13.58 -16.94 -4.48
N LYS A 418 -13.76 -17.67 -3.38
CA LYS A 418 -14.34 -17.17 -2.12
C LYS A 418 -13.41 -16.19 -1.40
N TYR A 419 -12.10 -16.43 -1.43
CA TYR A 419 -11.10 -15.65 -0.70
C TYR A 419 -10.36 -14.62 -1.55
N ALA A 420 -10.61 -14.56 -2.86
CA ALA A 420 -10.14 -13.51 -3.76
C ALA A 420 -10.67 -12.13 -3.35
N GLU A 421 -9.73 -11.22 -3.07
CA GLU A 421 -9.99 -9.81 -2.78
C GLU A 421 -9.01 -8.94 -3.58
N SER A 422 -9.45 -7.74 -3.95
CA SER A 422 -8.57 -6.73 -4.57
C SER A 422 -7.39 -6.40 -3.64
N SER A 423 -6.17 -6.37 -4.17
CA SER A 423 -4.96 -6.02 -3.39
C SER A 423 -5.11 -4.64 -2.75
N ARG A 424 -5.75 -3.71 -3.44
CA ARG A 424 -6.03 -2.36 -2.97
C ARG A 424 -6.91 -2.35 -1.72
N LYS A 425 -7.99 -3.13 -1.72
CA LYS A 425 -8.90 -3.25 -0.55
C LYS A 425 -8.18 -3.86 0.64
N TYR A 426 -7.42 -4.93 0.39
CA TYR A 426 -6.63 -5.60 1.41
C TYR A 426 -5.61 -4.63 2.02
N ALA A 427 -4.78 -4.01 1.18
CA ALA A 427 -3.72 -3.10 1.60
C ALA A 427 -4.25 -1.93 2.43
N LEU A 428 -5.31 -1.24 1.96
CA LEU A 428 -5.88 -0.11 2.68
C LEU A 428 -6.43 -0.49 4.05
N ARG A 429 -7.11 -1.64 4.17
CA ARG A 429 -7.57 -2.16 5.46
C ARG A 429 -6.39 -2.36 6.41
N GLU A 430 -5.32 -2.99 5.93
CA GLU A 430 -4.11 -3.22 6.72
C GLU A 430 -3.43 -1.90 7.13
N SER A 431 -3.32 -0.93 6.22
CA SER A 431 -2.75 0.40 6.49
C SER A 431 -3.54 1.16 7.56
N TYR A 432 -4.88 1.19 7.46
CA TYR A 432 -5.71 1.90 8.45
C TYR A 432 -5.55 1.31 9.85
N GLU A 433 -5.51 -0.02 9.95
CA GLU A 433 -5.26 -0.71 11.22
C GLU A 433 -3.84 -0.44 11.74
N GLY A 434 -2.83 -0.48 10.87
CA GLY A 434 -1.45 -0.20 11.25
C GLY A 434 -1.27 1.21 11.81
N TYR A 435 -1.75 2.23 11.11
CA TYR A 435 -1.68 3.61 11.59
C TYR A 435 -2.51 3.84 12.85
N ALA A 436 -3.64 3.15 13.01
CA ALA A 436 -4.42 3.19 14.25
C ALA A 436 -3.63 2.60 15.43
N GLU A 437 -2.97 1.46 15.25
CA GLU A 437 -2.11 0.86 16.27
C GLU A 437 -0.92 1.75 16.64
N ALA A 438 -0.27 2.36 15.64
CA ALA A 438 0.81 3.32 15.88
C ALA A 438 0.30 4.56 16.65
N GLY A 439 -0.87 5.09 16.28
CA GLY A 439 -1.53 6.19 16.98
C GLY A 439 -1.88 5.86 18.43
N ILE A 440 -2.36 4.64 18.69
CA ILE A 440 -2.60 4.14 20.06
C ILE A 440 -1.30 4.07 20.85
N ALA A 441 -0.21 3.55 20.25
CA ALA A 441 1.08 3.50 20.92
C ALA A 441 1.62 4.91 21.25
N ALA A 442 1.44 5.88 20.35
CA ALA A 442 1.76 7.28 20.59
C ALA A 442 0.92 7.90 21.74
N TRP A 443 -0.38 7.61 21.76
CA TRP A 443 -1.29 8.03 22.84
C TRP A 443 -0.90 7.43 24.20
N GLU A 444 -0.60 6.12 24.24
CA GLU A 444 -0.16 5.43 25.45
C GLU A 444 1.19 5.96 25.94
N ALA A 445 2.16 6.17 25.05
CA ALA A 445 3.46 6.73 25.38
C ALA A 445 3.34 8.16 25.93
N THR A 446 2.52 9.00 25.30
CA THR A 446 2.22 10.37 25.77
C THR A 446 1.74 10.36 27.21
N ARG A 447 0.76 9.50 27.54
CA ARG A 447 0.19 9.40 28.89
C ARG A 447 1.16 8.81 29.91
N ARG A 448 1.87 7.75 29.51
CA ARG A 448 2.81 7.03 30.36
C ARG A 448 4.00 7.91 30.75
N LYS A 449 4.54 8.67 29.80
CA LYS A 449 5.72 9.53 29.99
C LYS A 449 5.37 10.97 30.38
N LYS A 450 4.08 11.34 30.29
CA LYS A 450 3.57 12.68 30.59
C LYS A 450 4.33 13.76 29.81
N THR A 451 4.49 13.51 28.52
CA THR A 451 5.26 14.38 27.64
C THR A 451 4.65 15.78 27.59
N LYS A 452 5.48 16.83 27.49
CA LYS A 452 5.02 18.23 27.40
C LYS A 452 4.12 18.46 26.18
N ARG A 453 4.44 17.80 25.06
CA ARG A 453 3.63 17.80 23.84
C ARG A 453 3.06 16.39 23.59
N PRO A 454 1.89 16.25 22.96
CA PRO A 454 1.44 14.93 22.52
C PRO A 454 2.41 14.37 21.48
N ILE A 455 2.67 13.06 21.52
CA ILE A 455 3.39 12.35 20.46
C ILE A 455 2.42 12.12 19.32
N VAL A 456 2.78 12.46 18.09
CA VAL A 456 1.88 12.38 16.94
C VAL A 456 2.50 11.50 15.87
N ILE A 457 1.77 10.48 15.39
CA ILE A 457 2.17 9.79 14.17
C ILE A 457 1.83 10.70 12.98
N ALA A 458 2.87 11.17 12.30
CA ALA A 458 2.76 12.09 11.18
C ALA A 458 3.09 11.34 9.88
N ILE A 459 2.04 11.01 9.11
CA ILE A 459 2.15 10.22 7.88
C ILE A 459 2.63 11.13 6.75
N GLU A 460 3.75 10.80 6.12
CA GLU A 460 4.38 11.62 5.10
C GLU A 460 4.01 11.20 3.68
N ASN A 461 3.72 12.16 2.79
CA ASN A 461 3.64 11.89 1.35
C ASN A 461 5.04 11.57 0.84
N LEU A 462 5.22 10.42 0.19
CA LEU A 462 6.52 9.99 -0.32
C LEU A 462 6.53 10.00 -1.85
N TYR A 463 6.22 8.86 -2.48
CA TYR A 463 6.34 8.72 -3.94
C TYR A 463 4.96 8.66 -4.63
N PRO A 464 4.73 9.42 -5.71
CA PRO A 464 3.44 9.44 -6.42
C PRO A 464 2.96 8.07 -6.94
N GLU A 465 3.90 7.18 -7.27
CA GLU A 465 3.67 5.83 -7.80
C GLU A 465 2.98 4.92 -6.78
N ASN A 466 3.12 5.23 -5.48
CA ASN A 466 2.57 4.45 -4.40
C ASN A 466 1.39 5.18 -3.74
N TYR A 467 0.41 4.42 -3.28
CA TYR A 467 -0.73 4.96 -2.55
C TYR A 467 -0.26 5.63 -1.25
N GLY A 468 -0.70 6.87 -1.04
CA GLY A 468 -0.24 7.74 0.06
C GLY A 468 0.68 8.87 -0.40
N GLY A 469 1.17 8.84 -1.65
CA GLY A 469 1.92 9.96 -2.22
C GLY A 469 1.07 11.18 -2.59
N HIS A 470 -0.24 10.99 -2.84
CA HIS A 470 -1.16 12.10 -3.20
C HIS A 470 -1.83 12.71 -1.95
N PRO A 471 -2.03 14.05 -1.87
CA PRO A 471 -2.70 14.70 -0.73
C PRO A 471 -4.07 14.09 -0.35
N GLU A 472 -4.92 13.77 -1.33
CA GLU A 472 -6.21 13.11 -1.06
C GLU A 472 -6.08 11.71 -0.45
N GLU A 473 -4.97 11.02 -0.70
CA GLU A 473 -4.72 9.67 -0.17
C GLU A 473 -4.22 9.74 1.25
N LEU A 474 -3.30 10.65 1.55
CA LEU A 474 -2.95 10.95 2.93
C LEU A 474 -4.17 11.35 3.75
N ARG A 475 -5.01 12.22 3.20
CA ARG A 475 -6.28 12.60 3.81
C ARG A 475 -7.17 11.38 4.05
N ASN A 476 -7.22 10.44 3.11
CA ASN A 476 -7.97 9.20 3.26
C ASN A 476 -7.37 8.30 4.36
N LEU A 477 -6.05 8.07 4.35
CA LEU A 477 -5.31 7.29 5.34
C LEU A 477 -5.56 7.83 6.74
N VAL A 478 -5.36 9.13 6.96
CA VAL A 478 -5.57 9.77 8.26
C VAL A 478 -7.02 9.66 8.71
N LYS A 479 -8.00 9.95 7.84
CA LYS A 479 -9.43 9.88 8.22
C LYS A 479 -9.85 8.47 8.64
N ASN A 480 -9.44 7.46 7.88
CA ASN A 480 -9.87 6.09 8.14
C ASN A 480 -9.07 5.46 9.29
N ALA A 481 -7.76 5.72 9.40
CA ALA A 481 -6.96 5.32 10.56
C ALA A 481 -7.50 5.93 11.87
N ARG A 482 -7.91 7.20 11.85
CA ARG A 482 -8.55 7.85 13.01
C ARG A 482 -9.85 7.15 13.44
N LYS A 483 -10.69 6.73 12.48
CA LYS A 483 -11.93 5.99 12.79
C LYS A 483 -11.63 4.62 13.38
N VAL A 484 -10.66 3.89 12.81
CA VAL A 484 -10.24 2.59 13.33
C VAL A 484 -9.67 2.74 14.74
N MET A 485 -8.84 3.76 14.98
CA MET A 485 -8.32 4.08 16.31
C MET A 485 -9.44 4.44 17.30
N GLU A 486 -10.43 5.24 16.89
CA GLU A 486 -11.60 5.57 17.71
C GLU A 486 -12.32 4.29 18.15
N ASP A 487 -12.64 3.40 17.21
CA ASP A 487 -13.35 2.14 17.52
C ASP A 487 -12.51 1.21 18.41
N MET A 488 -11.20 1.13 18.21
CA MET A 488 -10.28 0.37 19.06
C MET A 488 -10.22 0.93 20.48
N LEU A 489 -10.17 2.25 20.65
CA LEU A 489 -10.13 2.90 21.97
C LEU A 489 -11.47 2.79 22.71
N VAL A 490 -12.60 2.88 22.00
CA VAL A 490 -13.93 2.63 22.59
C VAL A 490 -14.04 1.21 23.12
N LYS A 491 -13.55 0.22 22.37
CA LYS A 491 -13.47 -1.19 22.84
C LYS A 491 -12.57 -1.36 24.07
N ARG A 492 -11.62 -0.45 24.29
CA ARG A 492 -10.77 -0.39 25.49
C ARG A 492 -11.36 0.44 26.64
N GLY A 493 -12.62 0.88 26.52
CA GLY A 493 -13.37 1.54 27.60
C GLY A 493 -13.37 3.07 27.57
N LEU A 494 -12.82 3.71 26.54
CA LEU A 494 -12.93 5.17 26.39
C LEU A 494 -14.32 5.57 25.90
N SER A 495 -14.78 6.77 26.28
CA SER A 495 -15.95 7.34 25.63
C SER A 495 -15.65 7.65 24.16
N ARG A 496 -16.69 7.64 23.31
CA ARG A 496 -16.53 7.96 21.88
C ARG A 496 -15.94 9.36 21.64
N LYS A 497 -16.26 10.33 22.51
CA LYS A 497 -15.69 11.68 22.45
C LYS A 497 -14.19 11.67 22.74
N GLU A 498 -13.77 11.02 23.82
CA GLU A 498 -12.34 10.93 24.19
C GLU A 498 -11.54 10.16 23.13
N ALA A 499 -12.08 9.06 22.63
CA ALA A 499 -11.46 8.25 21.59
C ALA A 499 -11.26 9.06 20.30
N ARG A 500 -12.25 9.86 19.91
CA ARG A 500 -12.16 10.75 18.74
C ARG A 500 -11.12 11.85 18.91
N GLU A 501 -11.05 12.48 20.08
CA GLU A 501 -10.04 13.50 20.37
C GLU A 501 -8.62 12.91 20.42
N ALA A 502 -8.46 11.71 20.99
CA ALA A 502 -7.20 10.99 20.97
C ALA A 502 -6.76 10.68 19.52
N ALA A 503 -7.65 10.13 18.70
CA ALA A 503 -7.36 9.86 17.30
C ALA A 503 -7.00 11.13 16.51
N LYS A 504 -7.76 12.23 16.70
CA LYS A 504 -7.48 13.52 16.08
C LYS A 504 -6.09 14.06 16.45
N THR A 505 -5.72 13.92 17.73
CA THR A 505 -4.44 14.40 18.26
C THR A 505 -3.26 13.59 17.78
N HIS A 506 -3.37 12.26 17.80
CA HIS A 506 -2.22 11.34 17.67
C HIS A 506 -1.97 10.83 16.24
N ILE A 507 -2.83 11.13 15.27
CA ILE A 507 -2.63 10.77 13.86
C ILE A 507 -2.80 12.03 13.00
N LYS A 508 -1.73 12.47 12.34
CA LYS A 508 -1.66 13.64 11.46
C LYS A 508 -0.82 13.35 10.21
N ILE A 509 -0.58 14.37 9.40
CA ILE A 509 0.23 14.35 8.18
C ILE A 509 1.55 15.08 8.42
N THR A 510 2.64 14.55 7.89
CA THR A 510 3.82 15.34 7.52
C THR A 510 3.65 15.73 6.06
N LEU A 511 3.62 17.02 5.76
CA LEU A 511 3.61 17.48 4.37
C LEU A 511 5.05 17.73 3.94
N ASP A 512 5.57 16.94 3.01
CA ASP A 512 6.83 17.22 2.35
C ASP A 512 6.58 17.97 1.03
N THR A 513 7.26 19.11 0.84
CA THR A 513 7.07 19.97 -0.32
C THR A 513 7.72 19.45 -1.60
N GLY A 514 8.86 18.76 -1.50
CA GLY A 514 9.56 18.17 -2.64
C GLY A 514 8.80 16.96 -3.18
N HIS A 515 8.42 16.03 -2.32
CA HIS A 515 7.59 14.88 -2.64
C HIS A 515 6.26 15.30 -3.29
N LEU A 516 5.64 16.39 -2.81
CA LEU A 516 4.43 16.94 -3.46
C LEU A 516 4.74 17.47 -4.87
N ASN A 517 5.89 18.12 -5.06
CA ASN A 517 6.28 18.69 -6.34
C ASN A 517 6.59 17.62 -7.40
N MET A 518 6.98 16.40 -6.99
CA MET A 518 7.17 15.25 -7.89
C MET A 518 5.92 14.88 -8.69
N TRP A 519 4.72 15.33 -8.31
CA TRP A 519 3.50 15.13 -9.09
C TRP A 519 3.53 15.86 -10.44
N ARG A 520 4.43 16.84 -10.62
CA ARG A 520 4.58 17.57 -11.89
C ARG A 520 4.89 16.64 -13.06
N LYS A 521 5.68 15.58 -12.84
CA LYS A 521 6.01 14.59 -13.89
C LYS A 521 4.81 13.79 -14.40
N TYR A 522 3.75 13.71 -13.60
CA TYR A 522 2.50 13.01 -13.93
C TYR A 522 1.37 13.95 -14.32
N TRP A 523 1.58 15.26 -14.24
CA TRP A 523 0.61 16.25 -14.65
C TRP A 523 0.42 16.19 -16.18
N HIS A 524 -0.83 16.04 -16.60
CA HIS A 524 -1.17 15.97 -18.01
C HIS A 524 -1.32 17.40 -18.58
N ASP A 525 -0.24 17.90 -19.17
CA ASP A 525 -0.17 19.21 -19.79
C ASP A 525 -1.24 19.37 -20.88
N ASP A 526 -1.94 20.51 -20.87
CA ASP A 526 -2.84 20.87 -21.96
C ASP A 526 -1.99 21.30 -23.17
N PRO A 527 -2.05 20.57 -24.31
CA PRO A 527 -1.23 20.88 -25.48
C PRO A 527 -1.57 22.23 -26.12
N LYS A 528 -2.66 22.88 -25.68
CA LYS A 528 -3.06 24.22 -26.13
C LYS A 528 -2.43 25.35 -25.31
N LYS A 529 -1.73 25.04 -24.22
CA LYS A 529 -1.12 26.01 -23.31
C LYS A 529 0.40 25.97 -23.41
N SER A 530 1.04 27.07 -23.02
CA SER A 530 2.49 27.10 -22.86
C SER A 530 2.93 26.26 -21.64
N VAL A 531 4.22 25.99 -21.54
CA VAL A 531 4.81 25.32 -20.36
C VAL A 531 4.54 26.13 -19.10
N ASP A 532 4.78 27.45 -19.13
CA ASP A 532 4.55 28.34 -17.97
C ASP A 532 3.08 28.37 -17.53
N GLU A 533 2.14 28.33 -18.48
CA GLU A 533 0.72 28.27 -18.19
C GLU A 533 0.33 26.96 -17.52
N ASN A 534 0.86 25.83 -18.00
CA ASN A 534 0.64 24.51 -17.38
C ASN A 534 1.27 24.45 -15.98
N ASP A 535 2.48 24.97 -15.81
CA ASP A 535 3.19 25.02 -14.52
C ASP A 535 2.43 25.90 -13.51
N ALA A 536 1.87 27.02 -13.95
CA ALA A 536 1.02 27.86 -13.12
C ALA A 536 -0.27 27.14 -12.68
N GLU A 537 -0.87 26.33 -13.54
CA GLU A 537 -2.03 25.49 -13.18
C GLU A 537 -1.67 24.38 -12.20
N PHE A 538 -0.53 23.71 -12.40
CA PHE A 538 -0.01 22.72 -11.48
C PHE A 538 0.26 23.32 -10.10
N LYS A 539 0.95 24.47 -10.03
CA LYS A 539 1.17 25.23 -8.79
C LYS A 539 -0.15 25.57 -8.11
N LYS A 540 -1.15 26.04 -8.86
CA LYS A 540 -2.48 26.34 -8.32
C LYS A 540 -3.17 25.11 -7.75
N TRP A 541 -3.01 23.95 -8.38
CA TRP A 541 -3.48 22.67 -7.85
C TRP A 541 -2.78 22.31 -6.54
N MET A 542 -1.43 22.36 -6.48
CA MET A 542 -0.67 22.07 -5.27
C MET A 542 -1.17 22.93 -4.09
N LEU A 543 -1.24 24.25 -4.28
CA LEU A 543 -1.67 25.18 -3.23
C LEU A 543 -3.10 24.92 -2.77
N LYS A 544 -4.00 24.51 -3.67
CA LYS A 544 -5.37 24.15 -3.33
C LYS A 544 -5.42 22.88 -2.47
N GLU A 545 -4.66 21.85 -2.80
CA GLU A 545 -4.60 20.62 -2.02
C GLU A 545 -3.97 20.86 -0.63
N VAL A 546 -2.90 21.65 -0.55
CA VAL A 546 -2.31 22.09 0.72
C VAL A 546 -3.33 22.87 1.56
N GLU A 547 -4.03 23.83 0.96
CA GLU A 547 -5.04 24.62 1.67
C GLU A 547 -6.16 23.74 2.24
N LYS A 548 -6.55 22.69 1.51
CA LYS A 548 -7.56 21.73 1.95
C LYS A 548 -7.09 20.93 3.17
N LEU A 549 -5.85 20.41 3.16
CA LEU A 549 -5.29 19.70 4.31
C LEU A 549 -5.14 20.62 5.54
N ALA A 550 -4.76 21.88 5.31
CA ALA A 550 -4.63 22.88 6.37
C ALA A 550 -5.97 23.20 7.03
N LYS A 551 -7.02 23.48 6.24
CA LYS A 551 -8.39 23.74 6.72
C LYS A 551 -8.98 22.60 7.54
N GLU A 552 -8.58 21.36 7.26
CA GLU A 552 -9.04 20.17 7.98
C GLU A 552 -8.19 19.83 9.23
N ASP A 553 -7.22 20.69 9.62
CA ASP A 553 -6.33 20.48 10.78
C ASP A 553 -5.62 19.11 10.74
N MET A 554 -5.15 18.74 9.54
CA MET A 554 -4.49 17.45 9.31
C MET A 554 -2.98 17.53 9.41
N ILE A 555 -2.38 18.69 9.15
CA ILE A 555 -0.93 18.86 9.16
C ILE A 555 -0.41 18.90 10.59
N GLY A 556 0.54 18.03 10.90
CA GLY A 556 1.24 17.95 12.18
C GLY A 556 2.73 18.27 12.10
N ASN A 557 3.32 18.06 10.91
CA ASN A 557 4.72 18.37 10.60
C ASN A 557 4.83 18.84 9.15
N VAL A 558 5.91 19.53 8.80
CA VAL A 558 6.20 19.93 7.42
C VAL A 558 7.69 19.74 7.15
N HIS A 559 8.00 19.08 6.06
CA HIS A 559 9.36 19.04 5.52
C HIS A 559 9.46 20.02 4.35
N LEU A 560 10.55 20.79 4.36
CA LEU A 560 10.90 21.77 3.36
C LEU A 560 12.08 21.22 2.55
N SER A 561 11.72 20.65 1.41
CA SER A 561 12.62 20.13 0.38
C SER A 561 12.18 20.69 -0.98
N ASP A 562 13.11 20.82 -1.90
CA ASP A 562 12.83 21.34 -3.25
C ASP A 562 13.33 20.37 -4.32
N ASN A 563 12.79 20.49 -5.53
CA ASN A 563 13.21 19.73 -6.71
C ASN A 563 12.65 20.36 -8.00
N PHE A 564 12.93 19.74 -9.13
CA PHE A 564 12.40 20.15 -10.44
C PHE A 564 11.09 19.44 -10.83
N GLY A 565 10.51 18.65 -9.92
CA GLY A 565 9.24 17.96 -10.13
C GLY A 565 9.33 16.58 -10.80
N TYR A 566 10.53 16.02 -10.95
CA TYR A 566 10.78 14.74 -11.62
C TYR A 566 11.27 13.63 -10.69
N GLN A 567 12.24 13.95 -9.83
CA GLN A 567 12.79 13.03 -8.84
C GLN A 567 12.81 13.70 -7.47
N ASP A 568 13.30 12.94 -6.50
CA ASP A 568 13.42 13.36 -5.12
C ASP A 568 14.86 13.80 -4.82
N GLU A 569 15.27 14.95 -5.36
CA GLU A 569 16.66 15.42 -5.23
C GLU A 569 16.98 16.07 -3.87
N HIS A 570 15.98 16.42 -3.06
CA HIS A 570 16.17 17.13 -1.78
C HIS A 570 17.05 18.37 -1.94
N LEU A 571 16.73 19.21 -2.93
CA LEU A 571 17.41 20.48 -3.14
C LEU A 571 17.10 21.46 -2.01
N ILE A 572 17.94 22.48 -1.92
CA ILE A 572 17.76 23.57 -0.98
C ILE A 572 16.46 24.32 -1.31
N PRO A 573 15.56 24.57 -0.33
CA PRO A 573 14.37 25.38 -0.55
C PRO A 573 14.61 26.66 -1.34
N GLY A 574 13.89 26.83 -2.45
CA GLY A 574 13.94 27.99 -3.33
C GLY A 574 14.95 27.89 -4.47
N THR A 575 15.59 26.73 -4.65
CA THR A 575 16.52 26.45 -5.77
C THR A 575 15.93 25.55 -6.84
N GLY A 576 14.74 24.99 -6.60
CA GLY A 576 13.95 24.24 -7.55
C GLY A 576 12.69 24.98 -7.98
N THR A 577 11.61 24.22 -8.17
CA THR A 577 10.34 24.70 -8.72
C THR A 577 9.18 24.62 -7.73
N ALA A 578 9.37 24.00 -6.57
CA ALA A 578 8.32 23.86 -5.58
C ALA A 578 7.92 25.25 -5.03
N PRO A 579 6.61 25.56 -4.91
CA PRO A 579 6.13 26.86 -4.43
C PRO A 579 6.18 26.95 -2.90
N ILE A 580 7.37 26.76 -2.32
CA ILE A 580 7.57 26.56 -0.88
C ILE A 580 7.10 27.77 -0.07
N LYS A 581 7.43 28.99 -0.51
CA LYS A 581 7.04 30.22 0.22
C LYS A 581 5.51 30.32 0.31
N GLU A 582 4.81 30.09 -0.80
CA GLU A 582 3.36 30.15 -0.88
C GLU A 582 2.67 29.01 -0.14
N ILE A 583 3.26 27.81 -0.12
CA ILE A 583 2.79 26.68 0.69
C ILE A 583 2.84 27.08 2.18
N VAL A 584 3.97 27.60 2.65
CA VAL A 584 4.11 27.97 4.06
C VAL A 584 3.21 29.15 4.42
N GLU A 585 3.08 30.16 3.56
CA GLU A 585 2.09 31.25 3.73
C GLU A 585 0.67 30.70 3.89
N THR A 586 0.30 29.75 3.05
CA THR A 586 -1.02 29.09 3.10
C THR A 586 -1.22 28.36 4.42
N LEU A 587 -0.22 27.62 4.89
CA LEU A 587 -0.27 26.91 6.17
C LEU A 587 -0.38 27.89 7.36
N ARG A 588 0.41 28.96 7.38
CA ARG A 588 0.37 30.01 8.42
C ARG A 588 -0.98 30.73 8.45
N LYS A 589 -1.53 31.05 7.28
CA LYS A 589 -2.88 31.65 7.14
C LYS A 589 -3.96 30.80 7.80
N HIS A 590 -3.82 29.47 7.75
CA HIS A 590 -4.75 28.52 8.38
C HIS A 590 -4.30 28.08 9.79
N GLY A 591 -3.39 28.82 10.42
CA GLY A 591 -3.05 28.68 11.84
C GLY A 591 -2.03 27.59 12.16
N TYR A 592 -1.31 27.05 11.16
CA TYR A 592 -0.23 26.11 11.42
C TYR A 592 0.92 26.79 12.19
N LYS A 593 1.31 26.17 13.32
CA LYS A 593 2.41 26.61 14.19
C LYS A 593 3.39 25.48 14.51
N GLY A 594 3.26 24.36 13.79
CA GLY A 594 4.12 23.21 13.98
C GLY A 594 5.52 23.41 13.38
N PRO A 595 6.38 22.40 13.48
CA PRO A 595 7.75 22.46 12.96
C PRO A 595 7.77 22.64 11.44
N LEU A 596 8.79 23.34 10.95
CA LEU A 596 9.16 23.42 9.53
C LEU A 596 10.59 22.88 9.40
N THR A 597 10.75 21.62 9.03
CA THR A 597 12.07 20.95 8.99
C THR A 597 12.67 21.05 7.59
N VAL A 598 13.88 21.57 7.46
CA VAL A 598 14.59 21.60 6.17
C VAL A 598 15.27 20.26 5.92
N GLU A 599 14.96 19.67 4.76
CA GLU A 599 15.55 18.43 4.25
C GLU A 599 16.30 18.73 2.95
N ALA A 600 17.48 19.35 3.07
CA ALA A 600 18.32 19.74 1.94
C ALA A 600 19.45 18.71 1.71
N GLY A 601 19.08 17.44 1.51
CA GLY A 601 20.03 16.33 1.33
C GLY A 601 21.09 16.57 0.25
N ALA A 602 20.73 17.19 -0.88
CA ALA A 602 21.69 17.53 -1.93
C ALA A 602 22.78 18.50 -1.46
N ALA A 603 22.46 19.41 -0.53
CA ALA A 603 23.41 20.41 -0.04
C ALA A 603 24.64 19.78 0.61
N ALA A 604 24.49 18.61 1.25
CA ALA A 604 25.62 17.88 1.81
C ALA A 604 26.64 17.39 0.76
N THR A 605 26.23 17.34 -0.52
CA THR A 605 27.07 16.91 -1.63
C THR A 605 27.52 18.09 -2.50
N THR A 606 26.63 19.04 -2.77
CA THR A 606 26.86 20.12 -3.75
C THR A 606 27.33 21.43 -3.13
N GLU A 607 27.27 21.57 -1.80
CA GLU A 607 27.71 22.78 -1.10
C GLU A 607 28.96 22.49 -0.24
N PRO A 608 29.74 23.53 0.11
CA PRO A 608 30.92 23.37 0.98
C PRO A 608 30.60 22.86 2.41
N ALA A 609 29.36 23.02 2.86
CA ALA A 609 28.88 22.51 4.14
C ALA A 609 27.36 22.34 4.11
N ASP A 610 26.87 21.32 4.81
CA ASP A 610 25.44 20.97 4.89
C ASP A 610 24.56 22.09 5.51
N ILE A 611 25.09 22.84 6.48
CA ILE A 611 24.44 24.00 7.11
C ILE A 611 24.05 25.10 6.11
N VAL A 612 24.70 25.14 4.93
CA VAL A 612 24.37 26.12 3.87
C VAL A 612 22.92 25.96 3.41
N GLY A 613 22.36 24.75 3.43
CA GLY A 613 20.95 24.52 3.13
C GLY A 613 20.02 25.26 4.09
N LEU A 614 20.33 25.25 5.39
CA LEU A 614 19.56 25.97 6.41
C LEU A 614 19.65 27.49 6.22
N TYR A 615 20.86 28.01 6.00
CA TYR A 615 21.08 29.46 5.80
C TYR A 615 20.39 30.00 4.55
N LYS A 616 20.46 29.27 3.42
CA LYS A 616 19.77 29.66 2.19
C LYS A 616 18.24 29.60 2.37
N THR A 617 17.74 28.67 3.18
CA THR A 617 16.30 28.62 3.53
C THR A 617 15.89 29.81 4.39
N TRP A 618 16.68 30.19 5.40
CA TRP A 618 16.44 31.43 6.15
C TRP A 618 16.40 32.66 5.24
N ARG A 619 17.31 32.72 4.26
CA ARG A 619 17.31 33.78 3.25
C ARG A 619 16.05 33.77 2.38
N LEU A 620 15.58 32.60 1.93
CA LEU A 620 14.35 32.47 1.14
C LEU A 620 13.15 33.12 1.85
N PHE A 621 13.04 32.90 3.15
CA PHE A 621 11.95 33.45 3.94
C PHE A 621 12.16 34.90 4.38
N GLY A 622 13.33 35.49 4.13
CA GLY A 622 13.65 36.87 4.51
C GLY A 622 14.10 37.01 5.97
N SER A 623 14.57 35.94 6.61
CA SER A 623 14.97 35.97 8.03
C SER A 623 16.17 36.91 8.18
N PRO A 624 16.16 37.85 9.13
CA PRO A 624 17.31 38.70 9.35
C PRO A 624 18.50 37.85 9.84
N VAL A 625 19.71 38.17 9.38
CA VAL A 625 20.93 37.42 9.76
C VAL A 625 21.26 37.60 11.25
N TYR A 626 20.75 38.68 11.84
CA TYR A 626 20.90 39.00 13.25
C TYR A 626 19.60 39.52 13.81
N ALA A 627 19.08 38.82 14.79
CA ALA A 627 18.23 39.39 15.82
C ALA A 627 18.55 38.69 17.13
N ALA A 628 19.65 39.12 17.76
CA ALA A 628 19.89 38.74 19.15
C ALA A 628 20.56 39.87 19.91
N HIS A 629 21.66 40.45 19.43
CA HIS A 629 22.31 41.55 20.16
C HIS A 629 22.96 42.52 19.17
N TYR A 630 22.73 43.83 19.36
CA TYR A 630 23.63 44.91 18.90
C TYR A 630 23.36 45.66 17.58
N LEU A 631 22.12 45.96 17.18
CA LEU A 631 21.90 47.11 16.27
C LEU A 631 20.85 48.08 16.83
N PRO A 632 21.18 49.38 16.98
CA PRO A 632 20.19 50.41 17.31
C PRO A 632 19.05 50.37 16.29
N HIS A 633 17.81 50.57 16.75
CA HIS A 633 16.58 50.56 15.92
C HIS A 633 16.59 51.48 14.68
N PHE A 634 17.60 52.35 14.53
CA PHE A 634 17.74 53.29 13.41
C PHE A 634 18.72 52.82 12.33
N ALA A 635 19.39 51.67 12.50
CA ALA A 635 20.29 51.12 11.49
C ALA A 635 19.54 50.17 10.54
N PRO A 636 19.77 50.25 9.21
CA PRO A 636 19.17 49.30 8.27
C PRO A 636 19.59 47.86 8.62
N LYS A 637 18.63 46.93 8.64
CA LYS A 637 18.88 45.50 8.88
C LYS A 637 19.80 44.98 7.77
N ARG A 638 20.95 44.40 8.13
CA ARG A 638 21.88 43.80 7.16
C ARG A 638 21.22 42.66 6.40
N THR A 639 21.39 42.62 5.10
CA THR A 639 20.86 41.59 4.21
C THR A 639 21.84 40.42 4.08
N TRP A 640 21.35 39.23 3.74
CA TRP A 640 22.20 38.05 3.46
C TRP A 640 23.20 38.31 2.33
N THR A 641 22.82 39.12 1.33
CA THR A 641 23.68 39.46 0.18
C THR A 641 24.90 40.27 0.58
N GLU A 642 24.75 41.22 1.53
CA GLU A 642 25.87 42.01 2.06
C GLU A 642 26.89 41.17 2.82
N ILE A 643 26.49 39.99 3.30
CA ILE A 643 27.34 39.06 4.07
C ILE A 643 27.97 38.01 3.16
N GLN A 644 27.21 37.47 2.19
CA GLN A 644 27.69 36.48 1.22
C GLN A 644 28.87 37.01 0.37
N TYR A 645 28.89 38.32 0.08
CA TYR A 645 29.95 38.99 -0.66
C TYR A 645 30.88 39.85 0.24
N SER A 646 30.72 39.76 1.56
CA SER A 646 31.67 40.37 2.49
C SER A 646 32.97 39.56 2.50
N TYR A 647 34.10 40.26 2.58
CA TYR A 647 35.45 39.68 2.46
C TYR A 647 35.81 38.61 3.52
N PHE A 648 34.93 38.30 4.48
CA PHE A 648 35.14 37.21 5.43
C PHE A 648 33.84 36.55 5.89
N GLY A 649 33.65 35.26 5.55
CA GLY A 649 32.90 34.31 6.37
C GLY A 649 33.59 33.97 7.71
N GLN A 650 34.40 34.89 8.24
CA GLN A 650 35.09 34.82 9.53
C GLN A 650 34.78 36.10 10.30
N THR A 651 34.26 35.96 11.52
CA THR A 651 33.83 37.10 12.35
C THR A 651 34.97 37.84 13.07
N GLN A 652 36.24 37.58 12.73
CA GLN A 652 37.42 38.32 13.17
C GLN A 652 38.53 38.29 12.12
N PRO A 653 39.36 39.34 11.98
CA PRO A 653 40.65 39.19 11.30
C PRO A 653 41.48 38.12 12.04
N PRO A 654 42.30 37.31 11.35
CA PRO A 654 43.24 36.43 12.03
C PRO A 654 44.08 37.28 12.98
N TYR A 655 44.09 36.92 14.27
CA TYR A 655 44.89 37.66 15.25
C TYR A 655 46.39 37.60 14.91
N PHE A 656 46.82 36.60 14.12
CA PHE A 656 48.21 36.40 13.72
C PHE A 656 48.26 35.76 12.32
N ILE A 657 49.16 36.26 11.47
CA ILE A 657 49.60 35.60 10.23
C ILE A 657 50.93 34.94 10.54
N VAL A 658 51.04 33.61 10.39
CA VAL A 658 52.29 32.87 10.62
C VAL A 658 52.80 32.22 9.33
N GLY A 659 54.12 32.16 9.17
CA GLY A 659 54.79 31.59 8.00
C GLY A 659 55.29 32.66 7.00
N PRO A 660 55.79 32.23 5.83
CA PRO A 660 56.49 33.10 4.87
C PRO A 660 55.64 34.22 4.23
N TYR A 661 54.35 34.29 4.55
CA TYR A 661 53.42 35.35 4.13
C TYR A 661 53.22 36.44 5.21
N ALA A 662 53.90 36.35 6.36
CA ALA A 662 53.85 37.39 7.38
C ALA A 662 54.60 38.67 6.90
N PRO A 663 53.98 39.85 6.94
CA PRO A 663 54.54 41.07 6.34
C PRO A 663 55.77 41.65 7.07
N SER A 664 56.05 41.24 8.32
CA SER A 664 57.32 41.48 9.04
C SER A 664 57.48 40.55 10.26
N GLU A 665 58.69 40.43 10.82
CA GLU A 665 58.96 39.65 12.05
C GLU A 665 58.35 40.26 13.33
N ASP A 666 57.78 41.46 13.25
CA ASP A 666 57.23 42.20 14.40
C ASP A 666 55.96 41.55 14.98
N TRP A 667 55.41 40.55 14.28
CA TRP A 667 54.20 39.81 14.66
C TRP A 667 54.49 38.37 15.10
N THR A 668 55.66 38.11 15.67
CA THR A 668 56.00 36.82 16.28
C THR A 668 55.79 36.83 17.79
N LEU A 669 55.27 35.72 18.36
CA LEU A 669 55.24 35.53 19.81
C LEU A 669 56.66 35.57 20.38
N TRP A 670 56.86 36.19 21.55
CA TRP A 670 58.18 36.29 22.19
C TRP A 670 58.86 34.93 22.40
N SER A 671 58.08 33.85 22.46
CA SER A 671 58.52 32.48 22.69
C SER A 671 58.94 31.73 21.41
N ARG A 672 58.64 32.26 20.21
CA ARG A 672 58.93 31.65 18.89
C ARG A 672 58.48 30.18 18.73
N VAL A 673 57.54 29.70 19.54
CA VAL A 673 57.02 28.33 19.41
C VAL A 673 55.91 28.31 18.34
N PRO A 674 56.00 27.47 17.29
CA PRO A 674 54.89 27.25 16.37
C PRO A 674 53.73 26.59 17.12
N LEU A 675 52.51 27.10 16.96
CA LEU A 675 51.31 26.39 17.41
C LEU A 675 51.03 25.25 16.41
N GLU A 676 50.80 24.04 16.93
CA GLU A 676 50.37 22.86 16.17
C GLU A 676 48.99 23.05 15.51
#